data_AF-A0A925EYA6-F1
#
_entry.id   AF-A0A925EYA6-F1
#
_cell.length_a   1.000
_cell.length_b   1.000
_cell.length_c   1.000
_cell.angle_alpha   90.00
_cell.angle_beta   90.00
_cell.angle_gamma   90.00
#
_symmetry.space_group_name_H-M   'P 1'
#
loop_
_entity.id
_entity.type
_entity.pdbx_description
1 polymer ?
#
loop_
_entity_poly.entity_id
_entity_poly.type
_entity_poly.pdbx_seq_one_letter_code
_entity_poly.pdbx_strand_id
1 'polypeptide(L)'
;MIKKTFLVIILLQPFLFCSAQKKIYIAINGNDNNTGTVLKPLKTLHAGLAKVATANENKVNIYLRAGKYAPSETIEITPALLNNHPLEIAAYTNETVVISGAKKITPQWKPYTKEMVQASIGRGLTIDRLFCNGKLLPMARYPNFDSAAHFFNGTAADAISPQRVKGWAQPKDGYVHALHQAEWGDFHYRITGKTEKDSLLLEGGWQNNRPAPMHREHRFVENIFEELDAPGEWFYNEGLGILYFYPIKGMDVKTALFEISVLNDIIRIKGSEQLPAENVTIKGIIFTGTNRTFMLTKEPLLRSDWTIYRGGALLTEGAKNINISNCIFADLGGHAVFVSKYNRKVSIAHNYIHHIGGNPIAFVGDTAAVRSPAFRYEDFVAINKMDMVPGPKTNNYPAACTAYDNLVHTIGTIEKQVAGVQISMAMDITVSRNTIYDVPRSGINIGDGCWGGHMVEFNDVFNTVLETGDHGAFNSWGRDRYWLPGINDVNALVEKYPDLPLLDVIKPITLRNNRFFCEHGWDIDLDDGSSNYRIYNNLCLNGGLKLREGYYRTVENNILVNNTFHPHVWYAKSMDVFAHNIVTTDYAPIRVPVWGKQVDSNFFIQKTALASAQKNKTDLHSLQGDPEFVQDATGNFNVKPSSKALIIGFKNFPINEFGVVSPFLRKIALKPAITGIRTLEPGRKGTTTEWLGAVIKNVETLGEQSASGLPDKEGVLIVKVNPGSLAEKSGLEAGDVIRMINGKQVANVAEMLNSLQTIMWQGGAQANILHNQQSKDLRVRLK
;
A
#
# COMPACT_ATOMS: atom_id res chain seq x y z
N MET A 1 -26.00 61.49 -49.00
CA MET A 1 -24.99 61.42 -47.92
C MET A 1 -25.69 61.08 -46.61
N ILE A 2 -25.22 59.99 -45.98
CA ILE A 2 -25.36 59.55 -44.58
C ILE A 2 -26.77 59.20 -44.06
N LYS A 3 -26.97 57.88 -43.97
CA LYS A 3 -28.11 57.14 -43.39
C LYS A 3 -28.07 57.20 -41.85
N LYS A 4 -29.24 57.34 -41.22
CA LYS A 4 -29.45 57.09 -39.78
C LYS A 4 -29.69 55.60 -39.55
N THR A 5 -28.82 54.96 -38.78
CA THR A 5 -28.93 53.55 -38.37
C THR A 5 -29.65 53.47 -37.03
N PHE A 6 -30.77 52.75 -36.98
CA PHE A 6 -31.46 52.38 -35.75
C PHE A 6 -30.69 51.22 -35.09
N LEU A 7 -30.24 51.41 -33.85
CA LEU A 7 -29.61 50.36 -33.03
C LEU A 7 -30.73 49.63 -32.26
N VAL A 8 -30.99 48.37 -32.61
CA VAL A 8 -31.87 47.48 -31.85
C VAL A 8 -31.05 46.85 -30.73
N ILE A 9 -31.35 47.19 -29.47
CA ILE A 9 -30.78 46.54 -28.30
C ILE A 9 -31.55 45.23 -28.05
N ILE A 10 -30.94 44.09 -28.38
CA ILE A 10 -31.43 42.77 -27.99
C ILE A 10 -30.96 42.49 -26.55
N LEU A 11 -31.89 42.58 -25.59
CA LEU A 11 -31.73 42.10 -24.23
C LEU A 11 -31.67 40.57 -24.23
N LEU A 12 -30.47 40.00 -24.24
CA LEU A 12 -30.23 38.59 -23.93
C LEU A 12 -30.36 38.40 -22.41
N GLN A 13 -31.54 38.00 -21.94
CA GLN A 13 -31.69 37.46 -20.60
C GLN A 13 -30.99 36.09 -20.51
N PRO A 14 -30.17 35.83 -19.48
CA PRO A 14 -29.67 34.50 -19.22
C PRO A 14 -30.86 33.65 -18.74
N PHE A 15 -31.34 32.73 -19.59
CA PHE A 15 -32.21 31.66 -19.15
C PHE A 15 -31.43 30.76 -18.19
N LEU A 16 -31.59 31.01 -16.89
CA LEU A 16 -31.30 30.03 -15.85
C LEU A 16 -32.25 28.85 -16.08
N PHE A 17 -31.76 27.82 -16.77
CA PHE A 17 -32.43 26.52 -16.80
C PHE A 17 -32.43 25.96 -15.38
N CYS A 18 -33.49 26.24 -14.63
CA CYS A 18 -33.78 25.57 -13.37
C CYS A 18 -34.13 24.13 -13.71
N SER A 19 -33.13 23.24 -13.71
CA SER A 19 -33.36 21.82 -13.95
C SER A 19 -34.27 21.28 -12.85
N ALA A 20 -35.40 20.67 -13.21
CA ALA A 20 -36.30 20.04 -12.25
C ALA A 20 -35.56 18.95 -11.48
N GLN A 21 -35.62 18.98 -10.14
CA GLN A 21 -34.96 18.02 -9.26
C GLN A 21 -35.98 17.28 -8.39
N LYS A 22 -35.93 15.96 -8.38
CA LYS A 22 -36.64 15.15 -7.40
C LYS A 22 -35.85 15.13 -6.09
N LYS A 23 -36.45 15.57 -4.99
CA LYS A 23 -35.86 15.44 -3.65
C LYS A 23 -36.57 14.35 -2.87
N ILE A 24 -35.82 13.37 -2.39
CA ILE A 24 -36.30 12.24 -1.59
C ILE A 24 -35.65 12.32 -0.22
N TYR A 25 -36.43 12.22 0.84
CA TYR A 25 -35.94 12.28 2.22
C TYR A 25 -36.11 10.93 2.92
N ILE A 26 -35.06 10.49 3.61
CA ILE A 26 -35.06 9.26 4.39
C ILE A 26 -34.70 9.60 5.84
N ALA A 27 -35.44 9.09 6.82
CA ALA A 27 -35.22 9.33 8.25
C ALA A 27 -35.36 8.02 9.05
N ILE A 28 -34.63 7.88 10.15
CA ILE A 28 -34.69 6.69 11.03
C ILE A 28 -36.10 6.40 11.58
N ASN A 29 -36.92 7.43 11.75
CA ASN A 29 -38.31 7.39 12.19
C ASN A 29 -39.32 7.44 11.02
N GLY A 30 -38.84 7.34 9.77
CA GLY A 30 -39.67 7.31 8.58
C GLY A 30 -40.40 5.99 8.36
N ASN A 31 -41.11 5.89 7.24
CA ASN A 31 -41.83 4.68 6.80
C ASN A 31 -41.69 4.52 5.30
N ASP A 32 -41.37 3.32 4.80
CA ASP A 32 -41.14 3.09 3.36
C ASP A 32 -42.41 3.19 2.51
N ASN A 33 -43.59 3.17 3.14
CA ASN A 33 -44.87 3.49 2.49
C ASN A 33 -45.10 4.99 2.31
N ASN A 34 -44.23 5.85 2.86
CA ASN A 34 -44.36 7.29 2.72
C ASN A 34 -43.99 7.79 1.31
N THR A 35 -44.35 9.04 1.02
CA THR A 35 -44.07 9.67 -0.27
C THR A 35 -42.59 10.04 -0.45
N GLY A 36 -41.82 10.16 0.64
CA GLY A 36 -40.41 10.55 0.62
C GLY A 36 -40.20 12.07 0.63
N THR A 37 -41.17 12.83 1.16
CA THR A 37 -41.02 14.27 1.39
C THR A 37 -40.41 14.55 2.76
N VAL A 38 -39.99 15.80 3.04
CA VAL A 38 -39.46 16.18 4.37
C VAL A 38 -40.44 15.84 5.50
N LEU A 39 -41.75 16.03 5.27
CA LEU A 39 -42.80 15.78 6.26
C LEU A 39 -43.20 14.30 6.37
N LYS A 40 -43.05 13.55 5.27
CA LYS A 40 -43.32 12.10 5.21
C LYS A 40 -42.09 11.39 4.62
N PRO A 41 -41.00 11.27 5.38
CA PRO A 41 -39.76 10.67 4.89
C PRO A 41 -39.89 9.15 4.80
N LEU A 42 -39.15 8.55 3.88
CA LEU A 42 -38.94 7.10 3.81
C LEU A 42 -38.09 6.63 5.00
N LYS A 43 -38.02 5.32 5.23
CA LYS A 43 -37.21 4.73 6.30
C LYS A 43 -35.86 4.22 5.80
N THR A 44 -35.81 3.64 4.60
CA THR A 44 -34.64 2.94 4.08
C THR A 44 -34.10 3.56 2.78
N LEU A 45 -32.80 3.35 2.55
CA LEU A 45 -32.14 3.75 1.31
C LEU A 45 -32.64 2.92 0.11
N HIS A 46 -32.95 1.64 0.30
CA HIS A 46 -33.57 0.81 -0.73
C HIS A 46 -34.90 1.41 -1.24
N ALA A 47 -35.78 1.84 -0.33
CA ALA A 47 -37.03 2.50 -0.72
C ALA A 47 -36.79 3.84 -1.43
N GLY A 48 -35.76 4.59 -1.03
CA GLY A 48 -35.37 5.82 -1.72
C GLY A 48 -34.88 5.56 -3.15
N LEU A 49 -34.02 4.56 -3.33
CA LEU A 49 -33.47 4.16 -4.61
C LEU A 49 -34.53 3.61 -5.57
N ALA A 50 -35.54 2.88 -5.07
CA ALA A 50 -36.67 2.41 -5.87
C ALA A 50 -37.46 3.56 -6.53
N LYS A 51 -37.44 4.77 -5.94
CA LYS A 51 -38.05 5.97 -6.52
C LYS A 51 -37.16 6.68 -7.55
N VAL A 52 -35.89 6.30 -7.71
CA VAL A 52 -34.98 6.88 -8.73
C VAL A 52 -35.41 6.45 -10.12
N ALA A 53 -35.63 5.15 -10.33
CA ALA A 53 -36.00 4.60 -11.63
C ALA A 53 -37.33 5.12 -12.20
N THR A 54 -38.20 5.66 -11.33
CA THR A 54 -39.53 6.18 -11.69
C THR A 54 -39.65 7.71 -11.63
N ALA A 55 -38.52 8.41 -11.44
CA ALA A 55 -38.53 9.87 -11.43
C ALA A 55 -38.80 10.44 -12.83
N ASN A 56 -39.53 11.57 -12.89
CA ASN A 56 -39.75 12.30 -14.14
C ASN A 56 -38.80 13.49 -14.29
N GLU A 57 -38.07 13.80 -13.22
CA GLU A 57 -37.17 14.94 -13.09
C GLU A 57 -35.77 14.63 -13.62
N ASN A 58 -35.04 15.66 -14.05
CA ASN A 58 -33.74 15.52 -14.69
C ASN A 58 -32.60 15.15 -13.73
N LYS A 59 -32.82 15.19 -12.41
CA LYS A 59 -31.86 14.81 -11.36
C LYS A 59 -32.63 14.31 -10.14
N VAL A 60 -32.09 13.30 -9.46
CA VAL A 60 -32.64 12.79 -8.19
C VAL A 60 -31.63 13.02 -7.07
N ASN A 61 -32.07 13.68 -5.99
CA ASN A 61 -31.31 13.85 -4.76
C ASN A 61 -31.99 13.06 -3.63
N ILE A 62 -31.26 12.15 -3.00
CA ILE A 62 -31.64 11.44 -1.80
C ILE A 62 -30.92 12.09 -0.61
N TYR A 63 -31.70 12.67 0.29
CA TYR A 63 -31.23 13.28 1.54
C TYR A 63 -31.50 12.36 2.72
N LEU A 64 -30.43 11.91 3.36
CA LEU A 64 -30.46 11.14 4.60
C LEU A 64 -30.50 12.10 5.79
N ARG A 65 -31.46 11.90 6.69
CA ARG A 65 -31.57 12.66 7.95
C ARG A 65 -30.66 12.05 9.02
N ALA A 66 -30.40 12.81 10.09
CA ALA A 66 -29.53 12.40 11.18
C ALA A 66 -29.89 11.00 11.72
N GLY A 67 -28.88 10.16 11.87
CA GLY A 67 -29.05 8.82 12.41
C GLY A 67 -28.10 7.78 11.84
N LYS A 68 -28.20 6.57 12.40
CA LYS A 68 -27.45 5.39 11.97
C LYS A 68 -28.37 4.45 11.19
N TYR A 69 -28.00 4.18 9.94
CA TYR A 69 -28.68 3.29 9.02
C TYR A 69 -27.85 2.02 8.87
N ALA A 70 -28.47 0.86 9.11
CA ALA A 70 -27.83 -0.45 8.97
C ALA A 70 -28.58 -1.26 7.91
N PRO A 71 -28.19 -1.16 6.62
CA PRO A 71 -28.81 -1.96 5.57
C PRO A 71 -28.58 -3.45 5.85
N SER A 72 -29.59 -4.28 5.56
CA SER A 72 -29.52 -5.73 5.75
C SER A 72 -28.70 -6.44 4.68
N GLU A 73 -28.47 -5.78 3.55
CA GLU A 73 -27.74 -6.27 2.38
C GLU A 73 -26.98 -5.10 1.71
N THR A 74 -26.01 -5.42 0.87
CA THR A 74 -25.28 -4.42 0.09
C THR A 74 -26.20 -3.66 -0.85
N ILE A 75 -26.06 -2.33 -0.90
CA ILE A 75 -26.85 -1.46 -1.76
C ILE A 75 -26.23 -1.44 -3.16
N GLU A 76 -26.96 -1.93 -4.16
CA GLU A 76 -26.53 -1.95 -5.57
C GLU A 76 -27.12 -0.76 -6.35
N ILE A 77 -26.25 0.03 -6.98
CA ILE A 77 -26.60 1.15 -7.87
C ILE A 77 -26.17 0.75 -9.29
N THR A 78 -27.14 0.49 -10.15
CA THR A 78 -26.93 -0.01 -11.52
C THR A 78 -27.43 0.99 -12.57
N PRO A 79 -27.01 0.89 -13.84
CA PRO A 79 -27.54 1.72 -14.92
C PRO A 79 -29.07 1.64 -15.03
N ALA A 80 -29.64 0.44 -14.84
CA ALA A 80 -31.08 0.22 -14.85
C ALA A 80 -31.78 0.97 -13.71
N LEU A 81 -31.19 0.99 -12.52
CA LEU A 81 -31.71 1.74 -11.37
C LEU A 81 -31.65 3.25 -11.60
N LEU A 82 -30.55 3.73 -12.17
CA LEU A 82 -30.35 5.15 -12.46
C LEU A 82 -31.32 5.64 -13.53
N ASN A 83 -31.68 4.80 -14.51
CA ASN A 83 -32.55 5.15 -15.63
C ASN A 83 -32.15 6.49 -16.29
N ASN A 84 -30.84 6.68 -16.48
CA ASN A 84 -30.20 7.91 -16.98
C ASN A 84 -30.32 9.16 -16.09
N HIS A 85 -30.88 9.07 -14.89
CA HIS A 85 -30.90 10.18 -13.94
C HIS A 85 -29.56 10.30 -13.20
N PRO A 86 -28.93 11.48 -13.17
CA PRO A 86 -27.91 11.80 -12.19
C PRO A 86 -28.46 11.64 -10.77
N LEU A 87 -27.70 10.96 -9.92
CA LEU A 87 -28.09 10.63 -8.55
C LEU A 87 -27.13 11.25 -7.55
N GLU A 88 -27.67 11.98 -6.58
CA GLU A 88 -26.92 12.43 -5.41
C GLU A 88 -27.49 11.76 -4.16
N ILE A 89 -26.65 11.07 -3.38
CA ILE A 89 -26.98 10.55 -2.05
C ILE A 89 -26.15 11.35 -1.05
N ALA A 90 -26.82 12.14 -0.21
CA ALA A 90 -26.14 13.06 0.69
C ALA A 90 -26.76 13.09 2.08
N ALA A 91 -25.95 13.40 3.09
CA ALA A 91 -26.47 13.85 4.37
C ALA A 91 -27.23 15.17 4.22
N TYR A 92 -28.35 15.31 4.92
CA TYR A 92 -29.18 16.52 4.89
C TYR A 92 -28.57 17.62 5.75
N THR A 93 -28.29 18.80 5.18
CA THR A 93 -28.04 20.05 5.95
C THR A 93 -27.02 19.92 7.10
N ASN A 94 -25.85 19.34 6.83
CA ASN A 94 -24.78 19.08 7.82
C ASN A 94 -25.17 18.16 9.00
N GLU A 95 -26.29 17.45 8.90
CA GLU A 95 -26.65 16.42 9.87
C GLU A 95 -25.65 15.25 9.82
N THR A 96 -25.36 14.65 10.97
CA THR A 96 -24.50 13.47 11.05
C THR A 96 -25.26 12.23 10.63
N VAL A 97 -24.85 11.63 9.51
CA VAL A 97 -25.43 10.41 8.95
C VAL A 97 -24.40 9.30 8.94
N VAL A 98 -24.74 8.17 9.54
CA VAL A 98 -23.91 6.96 9.55
C VAL A 98 -24.61 5.87 8.74
N ILE A 99 -23.93 5.29 7.76
CA ILE A 99 -24.34 4.01 7.16
C ILE A 99 -23.36 2.95 7.65
N SER A 100 -23.87 1.95 8.37
CA SER A 100 -23.05 0.93 8.99
C SER A 100 -23.28 -0.45 8.38
N GLY A 101 -22.19 -1.17 8.11
CA GLY A 101 -22.21 -2.59 7.80
C GLY A 101 -22.49 -3.48 9.01
N ALA A 102 -22.68 -2.90 10.20
CA ALA A 102 -23.00 -3.59 11.44
C ALA A 102 -24.45 -3.37 11.85
N LYS A 103 -25.05 -4.40 12.46
CA LYS A 103 -26.41 -4.37 12.99
C LYS A 103 -26.41 -4.49 14.51
N LYS A 104 -27.35 -3.79 15.16
CA LYS A 104 -27.58 -3.90 16.60
C LYS A 104 -28.03 -5.31 16.99
N ILE A 105 -27.48 -5.80 18.11
CA ILE A 105 -27.97 -6.98 18.82
C ILE A 105 -28.43 -6.58 20.23
N THR A 106 -29.26 -7.40 20.86
CA THR A 106 -29.80 -7.14 22.20
C THR A 106 -29.56 -8.34 23.13
N PRO A 107 -28.29 -8.66 23.41
CA PRO A 107 -27.92 -9.83 24.20
C PRO A 107 -28.54 -9.77 25.61
N GLN A 108 -29.19 -10.86 26.01
CA GLN A 108 -29.70 -11.03 27.37
C GLN A 108 -28.63 -11.70 28.22
N TRP A 109 -27.72 -10.89 28.78
CA TRP A 109 -26.55 -11.37 29.49
C TRP A 109 -26.90 -12.13 30.77
N LYS A 110 -26.24 -13.27 30.95
CA LYS A 110 -26.24 -14.09 32.16
C LYS A 110 -24.80 -14.35 32.60
N PRO A 111 -24.52 -14.48 33.90
CA PRO A 111 -23.21 -14.93 34.37
C PRO A 111 -22.81 -16.26 33.73
N TYR A 112 -21.55 -16.39 33.33
CA TYR A 112 -20.93 -17.64 32.89
C TYR A 112 -19.87 -18.11 33.89
N THR A 113 -18.93 -17.21 34.22
CA THR A 113 -17.99 -17.35 35.34
C THR A 113 -18.09 -16.12 36.25
N LYS A 114 -17.15 -15.95 37.19
CA LYS A 114 -17.06 -14.73 38.00
C LYS A 114 -16.64 -13.52 37.14
N GLU A 115 -15.87 -13.77 36.09
CA GLU A 115 -15.29 -12.76 35.20
C GLU A 115 -16.07 -12.62 33.88
N MET A 116 -16.75 -13.66 33.41
CA MET A 116 -17.40 -13.68 32.09
C MET A 116 -18.92 -13.72 32.14
N VAL A 117 -19.54 -13.15 31.11
CA VAL A 117 -20.96 -13.26 30.82
C VAL A 117 -21.21 -13.97 29.49
N GLN A 118 -22.40 -14.53 29.34
CA GLN A 118 -22.86 -15.16 28.10
C GLN A 118 -24.28 -14.73 27.73
N ALA A 119 -24.60 -14.75 26.44
CA ALA A 119 -25.94 -14.52 25.93
C ALA A 119 -26.21 -15.38 24.69
N SER A 120 -27.40 -15.96 24.60
CA SER A 120 -27.84 -16.57 23.33
C SER A 120 -28.26 -15.48 22.36
N ILE A 121 -27.70 -15.50 21.15
CA ILE A 121 -27.99 -14.53 20.08
C ILE A 121 -28.46 -15.20 18.78
N GLY A 122 -28.77 -16.50 18.84
CA GLY A 122 -29.19 -17.31 17.69
C GLY A 122 -28.02 -18.10 17.09
N ARG A 123 -28.33 -19.13 16.29
CA ARG A 123 -27.36 -19.94 15.53
C ARG A 123 -27.29 -19.49 14.07
N GLY A 124 -26.24 -19.92 13.35
CA GLY A 124 -26.07 -19.63 11.91
C GLY A 124 -25.72 -18.18 11.60
N LEU A 125 -25.28 -17.43 12.62
CA LEU A 125 -24.67 -16.11 12.43
C LEU A 125 -23.18 -16.31 12.14
N THR A 126 -22.66 -15.67 11.10
CA THR A 126 -21.22 -15.46 10.94
C THR A 126 -20.90 -14.10 11.54
N ILE A 127 -20.21 -14.08 12.68
CA ILE A 127 -19.84 -12.85 13.38
C ILE A 127 -18.34 -12.67 13.25
N ASP A 128 -17.94 -11.60 12.58
CA ASP A 128 -16.53 -11.32 12.37
C ASP A 128 -16.02 -10.18 13.25
N ARG A 129 -16.86 -9.19 13.56
CA ARG A 129 -16.51 -8.07 14.46
C ARG A 129 -17.64 -7.75 15.41
N LEU A 130 -17.27 -7.43 16.65
CA LEU A 130 -18.18 -6.97 17.70
C LEU A 130 -17.81 -5.54 18.12
N PHE A 131 -18.82 -4.69 18.23
CA PHE A 131 -18.68 -3.33 18.73
C PHE A 131 -19.46 -3.16 20.02
N CYS A 132 -18.89 -2.42 20.97
CA CYS A 132 -19.54 -2.01 22.20
C CYS A 132 -19.48 -0.49 22.34
N ASN A 133 -20.64 0.16 22.45
CA ASN A 133 -20.76 1.63 22.52
C ASN A 133 -19.97 2.35 21.41
N GLY A 134 -20.00 1.78 20.19
CA GLY A 134 -19.28 2.30 19.03
C GLY A 134 -17.79 1.99 18.95
N LYS A 135 -17.21 1.31 19.95
CA LYS A 135 -15.79 0.89 19.93
C LYS A 135 -15.68 -0.57 19.49
N LEU A 136 -14.73 -0.87 18.61
CA LEU A 136 -14.37 -2.24 18.25
C LEU A 136 -13.80 -2.97 19.47
N LEU A 137 -14.23 -4.22 19.67
CA LEU A 137 -13.72 -5.11 20.70
C LEU A 137 -12.82 -6.19 20.08
N PRO A 138 -11.68 -6.53 20.70
CA PRO A 138 -10.83 -7.62 20.24
C PRO A 138 -11.56 -8.95 20.37
N MET A 139 -11.44 -9.80 19.37
CA MET A 139 -11.82 -11.21 19.50
C MET A 139 -10.81 -11.89 20.46
N ALA A 140 -11.26 -12.91 21.20
CA ALA A 140 -10.39 -13.71 22.07
C ALA A 140 -9.12 -14.15 21.31
N ARG A 141 -7.94 -13.74 21.80
CA ARG A 141 -6.68 -13.90 21.08
C ARG A 141 -5.48 -14.13 21.98
N TYR A 142 -4.46 -14.77 21.42
CA TYR A 142 -3.15 -14.87 22.05
C TYR A 142 -2.02 -14.37 21.14
N PRO A 143 -1.10 -13.53 21.66
CA PRO A 143 -1.20 -12.88 22.97
C PRO A 143 -2.34 -11.85 23.01
N ASN A 144 -2.72 -11.46 24.23
CA ASN A 144 -3.74 -10.45 24.46
C ASN A 144 -3.35 -9.13 23.80
N PHE A 145 -4.37 -8.40 23.32
CA PHE A 145 -4.18 -7.15 22.61
C PHE A 145 -3.37 -6.12 23.44
N ASP A 146 -2.29 -5.60 22.85
CA ASP A 146 -1.47 -4.52 23.40
C ASP A 146 -1.23 -3.45 22.32
N SER A 147 -1.81 -2.27 22.52
CA SER A 147 -1.65 -1.13 21.61
C SER A 147 -0.21 -0.60 21.52
N ALA A 148 0.64 -0.91 22.50
CA ALA A 148 2.04 -0.49 22.51
C ALA A 148 2.97 -1.49 21.78
N ALA A 149 2.48 -2.70 21.49
CA ALA A 149 3.25 -3.68 20.75
C ALA A 149 3.44 -3.24 19.29
N HIS A 150 4.63 -3.50 18.77
CA HIS A 150 5.05 -3.09 17.43
C HIS A 150 4.20 -3.74 16.32
N PHE A 151 4.18 -5.08 16.25
CA PHE A 151 3.44 -5.82 15.23
C PHE A 151 2.08 -6.30 15.73
N PHE A 152 1.04 -6.16 14.89
CA PHE A 152 -0.32 -6.69 15.09
C PHE A 152 -0.94 -6.43 16.48
N ASN A 153 -0.48 -5.39 17.18
CA ASN A 153 -0.83 -5.11 18.56
C ASN A 153 -0.66 -6.34 19.49
N GLY A 154 0.39 -7.12 19.25
CA GLY A 154 0.76 -8.28 20.06
C GLY A 154 1.05 -9.50 19.19
N THR A 155 2.27 -10.04 19.31
CA THR A 155 2.66 -11.30 18.67
C THR A 155 3.48 -12.16 19.63
N ALA A 156 3.47 -13.47 19.41
CA ALA A 156 4.23 -14.40 20.24
C ALA A 156 4.72 -15.60 19.41
N ALA A 157 5.98 -15.98 19.62
CA ALA A 157 6.57 -17.15 18.98
C ALA A 157 5.83 -18.45 19.33
N ASP A 158 5.27 -18.57 20.54
CA ASP A 158 4.56 -19.76 21.00
C ASP A 158 3.07 -19.81 20.63
N ALA A 159 2.56 -18.82 19.86
CA ALA A 159 1.13 -18.68 19.54
C ALA A 159 0.49 -19.91 18.91
N ILE A 160 1.26 -20.71 18.17
CA ILE A 160 0.81 -21.98 17.56
C ILE A 160 1.63 -23.19 18.03
N SER A 161 2.27 -23.09 19.20
CA SER A 161 3.07 -24.19 19.74
C SER A 161 2.18 -25.39 20.12
N PRO A 162 2.66 -26.64 19.99
CA PRO A 162 1.89 -27.80 20.40
C PRO A 162 1.45 -27.76 21.87
N GLN A 163 2.29 -27.21 22.74
CA GLN A 163 1.96 -27.04 24.15
C GLN A 163 0.72 -26.18 24.38
N ARG A 164 0.56 -25.12 23.58
CA ARG A 164 -0.62 -24.24 23.63
C ARG A 164 -1.83 -24.88 22.97
N VAL A 165 -1.67 -25.39 21.75
CA VAL A 165 -2.73 -26.05 20.97
C VAL A 165 -3.35 -27.24 21.70
N LYS A 166 -2.56 -27.92 22.55
CA LYS A 166 -3.05 -28.99 23.43
C LYS A 166 -4.19 -28.54 24.34
N GLY A 167 -4.12 -27.31 24.84
CA GLY A 167 -5.14 -26.73 25.71
C GLY A 167 -6.47 -26.43 25.02
N TRP A 168 -6.50 -26.34 23.69
CA TRP A 168 -7.68 -25.97 22.93
C TRP A 168 -8.57 -27.18 22.63
N ALA A 169 -9.83 -27.16 23.06
CA ALA A 169 -10.76 -28.25 22.80
C ALA A 169 -11.22 -28.26 21.34
N GLN A 170 -11.60 -27.10 20.79
CA GLN A 170 -12.08 -26.95 19.41
C GLN A 170 -11.57 -25.65 18.78
N PRO A 171 -10.32 -25.63 18.26
CA PRO A 171 -9.75 -24.42 17.65
C PRO A 171 -10.26 -24.16 16.22
N LYS A 172 -11.18 -24.97 15.71
CA LYS A 172 -11.74 -24.83 14.36
C LYS A 172 -12.43 -23.46 14.23
N ASP A 173 -12.30 -22.85 13.05
CA ASP A 173 -12.79 -21.51 12.71
C ASP A 173 -12.03 -20.37 13.43
N GLY A 174 -11.00 -20.74 14.20
CA GLY A 174 -9.88 -19.91 14.60
C GLY A 174 -9.12 -19.29 13.43
N TYR A 175 -8.37 -18.23 13.68
CA TYR A 175 -7.44 -17.65 12.70
C TYR A 175 -6.02 -17.61 13.24
N VAL A 176 -5.05 -17.87 12.36
CA VAL A 176 -3.64 -17.58 12.59
C VAL A 176 -3.25 -16.43 11.67
N HIS A 177 -2.65 -15.41 12.24
CA HIS A 177 -2.08 -14.27 11.51
C HIS A 177 -0.58 -14.26 11.76
N ALA A 178 0.19 -14.00 10.70
CA ALA A 178 1.64 -13.90 10.82
C ALA A 178 2.18 -12.89 9.80
N LEU A 179 3.28 -12.22 10.13
CA LEU A 179 4.07 -11.57 9.09
C LEU A 179 4.67 -12.61 8.15
N HIS A 180 4.96 -12.16 6.94
CA HIS A 180 5.87 -12.83 6.02
C HIS A 180 7.25 -13.01 6.70
N GLN A 181 7.98 -14.11 6.44
CA GLN A 181 9.28 -14.35 7.08
C GLN A 181 10.29 -13.22 6.89
N ALA A 182 10.25 -12.53 5.75
CA ALA A 182 11.07 -11.36 5.44
C ALA A 182 10.40 -10.01 5.79
N GLU A 183 9.26 -10.02 6.49
CA GLU A 183 8.49 -8.82 6.86
C GLU A 183 7.96 -8.00 5.66
N TRP A 184 7.93 -8.56 4.45
CA TRP A 184 7.41 -7.90 3.24
C TRP A 184 5.89 -7.88 3.14
N GLY A 185 5.16 -8.20 4.21
CA GLY A 185 3.70 -8.32 4.23
C GLY A 185 3.27 -9.37 5.25
N ASP A 186 2.12 -9.98 5.04
CA ASP A 186 1.50 -10.89 5.99
C ASP A 186 0.79 -12.08 5.33
N PHE A 187 0.50 -13.06 6.18
CA PHE A 187 -0.24 -14.26 5.86
C PHE A 187 -1.35 -14.46 6.89
N HIS A 188 -2.48 -14.96 6.41
CA HIS A 188 -3.59 -15.33 7.27
C HIS A 188 -4.13 -16.70 6.91
N TYR A 189 -4.48 -17.45 7.95
CA TYR A 189 -4.95 -18.81 7.84
C TYR A 189 -6.18 -19.00 8.70
N ARG A 190 -7.16 -19.73 8.18
CA ARG A 190 -8.24 -20.31 8.96
C ARG A 190 -7.79 -21.65 9.51
N ILE A 191 -8.08 -21.89 10.79
CA ILE A 191 -7.87 -23.17 11.44
C ILE A 191 -9.03 -24.10 11.08
N THR A 192 -8.73 -25.26 10.49
CA THR A 192 -9.73 -26.27 10.14
C THR A 192 -9.81 -27.41 11.17
N GLY A 193 -8.84 -27.48 12.07
CA GLY A 193 -8.77 -28.44 13.17
C GLY A 193 -7.36 -28.53 13.75
N LYS A 194 -7.09 -29.58 14.52
CA LYS A 194 -5.75 -29.94 14.99
C LYS A 194 -5.49 -31.44 14.86
N THR A 195 -4.23 -31.82 14.75
CA THR A 195 -3.77 -33.22 14.67
C THR A 195 -3.68 -33.86 16.06
N GLU A 196 -3.47 -35.18 16.11
CA GLU A 196 -3.19 -35.92 17.36
C GLU A 196 -1.90 -35.47 18.06
N LYS A 197 -0.99 -34.80 17.35
CA LYS A 197 0.25 -34.23 17.89
C LYS A 197 0.10 -32.74 18.25
N ASP A 198 -1.14 -32.29 18.46
CA ASP A 198 -1.46 -30.91 18.80
C ASP A 198 -0.88 -29.88 17.82
N SER A 199 -0.83 -30.21 16.52
CA SER A 199 -0.46 -29.25 15.47
C SER A 199 -1.70 -28.77 14.74
N LEU A 200 -1.78 -27.48 14.40
CA LEU A 200 -2.93 -26.93 13.69
C LEU A 200 -3.00 -27.40 12.23
N LEU A 201 -4.22 -27.64 11.77
CA LEU A 201 -4.54 -27.79 10.36
C LEU A 201 -5.00 -26.42 9.84
N LEU A 202 -4.31 -25.89 8.84
CA LEU A 202 -4.47 -24.52 8.36
C LEU A 202 -4.90 -24.49 6.88
N GLU A 203 -5.80 -23.58 6.55
CA GLU A 203 -6.23 -23.24 5.19
C GLU A 203 -6.06 -21.74 4.98
N GLY A 204 -5.23 -21.31 4.03
CA GLY A 204 -4.92 -19.90 3.85
C GLY A 204 -3.55 -19.65 3.24
N GLY A 205 -2.99 -18.46 3.52
CA GLY A 205 -1.65 -18.06 3.11
C GLY A 205 -1.56 -17.56 1.67
N TRP A 206 -2.68 -17.18 1.07
CA TRP A 206 -2.76 -16.70 -0.33
C TRP A 206 -2.77 -15.17 -0.44
N GLN A 207 -2.62 -14.44 0.67
CA GLN A 207 -2.62 -12.96 0.69
C GLN A 207 -1.35 -12.36 0.10
N ASN A 208 -0.26 -13.13 0.16
CA ASN A 208 1.00 -12.79 -0.47
C ASN A 208 1.16 -13.64 -1.74
N ASN A 209 1.44 -12.98 -2.85
CA ASN A 209 1.61 -13.60 -4.15
C ASN A 209 3.05 -14.13 -4.38
N ARG A 210 3.95 -13.93 -3.40
CA ARG A 210 5.28 -14.52 -3.30
C ARG A 210 5.32 -15.50 -2.12
N PRO A 211 5.24 -16.82 -2.36
CA PRO A 211 5.15 -17.79 -1.27
C PRO A 211 6.38 -17.78 -0.34
N ALA A 212 6.13 -17.77 0.96
CA ALA A 212 7.14 -17.92 2.00
C ALA A 212 6.52 -18.54 3.26
N PRO A 213 7.35 -19.06 4.19
CA PRO A 213 6.89 -19.42 5.52
C PRO A 213 6.34 -18.20 6.28
N MET A 214 5.48 -18.47 7.27
CA MET A 214 5.11 -17.51 8.31
C MET A 214 6.36 -17.09 9.12
N HIS A 215 6.36 -15.85 9.61
CA HIS A 215 7.35 -15.40 10.58
C HIS A 215 7.32 -16.29 11.83
N ARG A 216 8.50 -16.59 12.37
CA ARG A 216 8.63 -17.53 13.51
C ARG A 216 8.15 -16.91 14.82
N GLU A 217 8.25 -15.59 14.93
CA GLU A 217 7.97 -14.83 16.17
C GLU A 217 6.77 -13.88 16.04
N HIS A 218 6.53 -13.34 14.83
CA HIS A 218 5.57 -12.27 14.60
C HIS A 218 4.26 -12.86 14.09
N ARG A 219 3.62 -13.60 15.00
CA ARG A 219 2.35 -14.29 14.76
C ARG A 219 1.45 -14.22 15.98
N PHE A 220 0.15 -14.25 15.74
CA PHE A 220 -0.87 -14.36 16.79
C PHE A 220 -2.01 -15.25 16.30
N VAL A 221 -2.86 -15.65 17.24
CA VAL A 221 -4.03 -16.49 17.01
C VAL A 221 -5.25 -15.82 17.62
N GLU A 222 -6.41 -15.95 16.99
CA GLU A 222 -7.67 -15.43 17.51
C GLU A 222 -8.86 -16.36 17.19
N ASN A 223 -10.01 -16.04 17.77
CA ASN A 223 -11.25 -16.81 17.71
C ASN A 223 -11.14 -18.20 18.37
N ILE A 224 -10.48 -18.26 19.53
CA ILE A 224 -10.35 -19.48 20.32
C ILE A 224 -10.94 -19.23 21.70
N PHE A 225 -11.88 -20.07 22.12
CA PHE A 225 -12.58 -19.90 23.40
C PHE A 225 -11.64 -19.93 24.60
N GLU A 226 -10.65 -20.82 24.59
CA GLU A 226 -9.69 -20.96 25.67
C GLU A 226 -8.70 -19.78 25.78
N GLU A 227 -8.64 -18.91 24.76
CA GLU A 227 -7.87 -17.66 24.80
C GLU A 227 -8.78 -16.45 25.13
N LEU A 228 -10.03 -16.67 25.58
CA LEU A 228 -10.91 -15.63 26.11
C LEU A 228 -10.55 -15.37 27.59
N ASP A 229 -9.56 -14.52 27.82
CA ASP A 229 -9.01 -14.33 29.17
C ASP A 229 -8.76 -12.87 29.58
N ALA A 230 -8.97 -11.90 28.67
CA ALA A 230 -8.74 -10.49 28.93
C ALA A 230 -10.02 -9.63 28.87
N PRO A 231 -10.11 -8.56 29.68
CA PRO A 231 -11.21 -7.60 29.62
C PRO A 231 -11.42 -7.00 28.22
N GLY A 232 -12.66 -7.06 27.74
CA GLY A 232 -13.07 -6.56 26.43
C GLY A 232 -13.10 -7.64 25.34
N GLU A 233 -12.53 -8.82 25.58
CA GLU A 233 -12.55 -9.90 24.61
C GLU A 233 -13.90 -10.60 24.52
N TRP A 234 -14.15 -11.21 23.37
CA TRP A 234 -15.37 -11.97 23.09
C TRP A 234 -15.09 -13.21 22.24
N PHE A 235 -15.98 -14.19 22.37
CA PHE A 235 -15.99 -15.41 21.54
C PHE A 235 -17.44 -15.78 21.23
N TYR A 236 -17.73 -16.12 19.98
CA TYR A 236 -19.06 -16.60 19.59
C TYR A 236 -19.00 -18.07 19.20
N ASN A 237 -19.69 -18.91 19.97
CA ASN A 237 -19.84 -20.32 19.65
C ASN A 237 -21.01 -20.48 18.67
N GLU A 238 -20.71 -20.69 17.39
CA GLU A 238 -21.74 -20.84 16.34
C GLU A 238 -22.64 -22.05 16.57
N GLY A 239 -22.07 -23.20 16.97
CA GLY A 239 -22.81 -24.44 17.19
C GLY A 239 -23.85 -24.32 18.31
N LEU A 240 -23.53 -23.54 19.35
CA LEU A 240 -24.44 -23.27 20.46
C LEU A 240 -25.32 -22.03 20.23
N GLY A 241 -24.89 -21.08 19.41
CA GLY A 241 -25.54 -19.78 19.24
C GLY A 241 -25.38 -18.89 20.47
N ILE A 242 -24.22 -18.99 21.15
CA ILE A 242 -23.91 -18.29 22.40
C ILE A 242 -22.72 -17.36 22.17
N LEU A 243 -22.90 -16.08 22.51
CA LEU A 243 -21.85 -15.08 22.61
C LEU A 243 -21.34 -15.06 24.05
N TYR A 244 -20.04 -15.29 24.22
CA TYR A 244 -19.29 -15.12 25.46
C TYR A 244 -18.55 -13.80 25.41
N PHE A 245 -18.52 -13.09 26.53
CA PHE A 245 -17.89 -11.79 26.64
C PHE A 245 -17.23 -11.63 28.00
N TYR A 246 -16.00 -11.13 28.00
CA TYR A 246 -15.27 -10.73 29.19
C TYR A 246 -15.49 -9.21 29.40
N PRO A 247 -16.33 -8.77 30.34
CA PRO A 247 -16.64 -7.35 30.49
C PRO A 247 -15.42 -6.51 30.88
N ILE A 248 -15.33 -5.32 30.29
CA ILE A 248 -14.38 -4.30 30.73
C ILE A 248 -14.72 -3.89 32.17
N LYS A 249 -13.71 -3.74 33.03
CA LYS A 249 -13.90 -3.35 34.43
C LYS A 249 -14.76 -2.08 34.55
N GLY A 250 -15.85 -2.17 35.30
CA GLY A 250 -16.80 -1.07 35.53
C GLY A 250 -17.88 -0.89 34.45
N MET A 251 -17.92 -1.73 33.43
CA MET A 251 -18.96 -1.72 32.40
C MET A 251 -20.27 -2.35 32.90
N ASP A 252 -21.40 -1.65 32.69
CA ASP A 252 -22.72 -2.27 32.77
C ASP A 252 -23.13 -2.84 31.41
N VAL A 253 -23.02 -4.16 31.27
CA VAL A 253 -23.35 -4.90 30.06
C VAL A 253 -24.84 -4.85 29.70
N LYS A 254 -25.73 -4.50 30.64
CA LYS A 254 -27.18 -4.41 30.39
C LYS A 254 -27.57 -3.15 29.64
N THR A 255 -26.83 -2.06 29.86
CA THR A 255 -27.08 -0.77 29.20
C THR A 255 -26.19 -0.52 28.00
N ALA A 256 -25.11 -1.30 27.86
CA ALA A 256 -24.20 -1.18 26.73
C ALA A 256 -24.86 -1.55 25.40
N LEU A 257 -24.53 -0.79 24.35
CA LEU A 257 -24.96 -1.06 22.98
C LEU A 257 -23.99 -2.05 22.32
N PHE A 258 -24.49 -3.19 21.88
CA PHE A 258 -23.72 -4.18 21.12
C PHE A 258 -24.16 -4.23 19.66
N GLU A 259 -23.19 -4.32 18.76
CA GLU A 259 -23.42 -4.41 17.31
C GLU A 259 -22.46 -5.43 16.68
N ILE A 260 -22.93 -6.17 15.68
CA ILE A 260 -22.14 -7.16 14.94
C ILE A 260 -22.04 -6.78 13.46
N SER A 261 -20.87 -6.90 12.87
CA SER A 261 -20.68 -6.69 11.43
C SER A 261 -21.40 -7.79 10.63
N VAL A 262 -22.01 -7.42 9.50
CA VAL A 262 -22.72 -8.35 8.61
C VAL A 262 -22.46 -8.11 7.13
N LEU A 263 -21.92 -6.95 6.73
CA LEU A 263 -21.60 -6.63 5.33
C LEU A 263 -20.09 -6.50 5.11
N ASN A 264 -19.62 -6.98 3.96
CA ASN A 264 -18.27 -6.67 3.46
C ASN A 264 -18.26 -5.32 2.74
N ASP A 265 -19.26 -5.11 1.87
CA ASP A 265 -19.45 -3.91 1.07
C ASP A 265 -20.79 -3.25 1.45
N ILE A 266 -20.82 -1.91 1.57
CA ILE A 266 -22.04 -1.17 1.91
C ILE A 266 -22.75 -0.70 0.65
N ILE A 267 -22.02 -0.05 -0.28
CA ILE A 267 -22.55 0.44 -1.55
C ILE A 267 -21.69 -0.08 -2.70
N ARG A 268 -22.34 -0.58 -3.75
CA ARG A 268 -21.72 -0.97 -5.00
C ARG A 268 -22.35 -0.20 -6.15
N ILE A 269 -21.53 0.49 -6.94
CA ILE A 269 -21.93 1.18 -8.17
C ILE A 269 -21.43 0.34 -9.34
N LYS A 270 -22.32 -0.43 -9.97
CA LYS A 270 -21.96 -1.45 -10.94
C LYS A 270 -22.63 -1.25 -12.30
N GLY A 271 -21.81 -1.14 -13.34
CA GLY A 271 -22.22 -1.18 -14.75
C GLY A 271 -21.22 -1.98 -15.59
N SER A 272 -21.05 -1.59 -16.85
CA SER A 272 -20.01 -2.12 -17.75
C SER A 272 -19.44 -0.99 -18.63
N GLU A 273 -18.43 -1.29 -19.45
CA GLU A 273 -17.96 -0.32 -20.46
C GLU A 273 -19.09 0.07 -21.45
N GLN A 274 -19.90 -0.90 -21.86
CA GLN A 274 -20.98 -0.71 -22.84
C GLN A 274 -22.21 -0.04 -22.24
N LEU A 275 -22.49 -0.28 -20.96
CA LEU A 275 -23.60 0.31 -20.23
C LEU A 275 -23.12 0.75 -18.84
N PRO A 276 -22.43 1.89 -18.76
CA PRO A 276 -21.84 2.35 -17.50
C PRO A 276 -22.88 2.89 -16.52
N ALA A 277 -22.62 2.72 -15.22
CA ALA A 277 -23.32 3.47 -14.19
C ALA A 277 -22.74 4.89 -14.16
N GLU A 278 -23.53 5.91 -14.50
CA GLU A 278 -23.03 7.27 -14.70
C GLU A 278 -23.61 8.29 -13.71
N ASN A 279 -22.82 9.32 -13.39
CA ASN A 279 -23.28 10.56 -12.72
C ASN A 279 -23.83 10.34 -11.31
N VAL A 280 -23.12 9.57 -10.49
CA VAL A 280 -23.48 9.31 -9.09
C VAL A 280 -22.58 10.12 -8.15
N THR A 281 -23.18 10.82 -7.19
CA THR A 281 -22.48 11.53 -6.12
C THR A 281 -22.88 10.96 -4.76
N ILE A 282 -21.89 10.59 -3.95
CA ILE A 282 -22.03 10.21 -2.54
C ILE A 282 -21.35 11.29 -1.70
N LYS A 283 -22.08 11.91 -0.77
CA LYS A 283 -21.58 13.11 -0.06
C LYS A 283 -21.93 13.17 1.43
N GLY A 284 -20.94 13.46 2.27
CA GLY A 284 -21.20 13.84 3.67
C GLY A 284 -21.63 12.68 4.57
N ILE A 285 -21.31 11.43 4.21
CA ILE A 285 -21.77 10.23 4.92
C ILE A 285 -20.61 9.58 5.67
N ILE A 286 -20.88 9.07 6.86
CA ILE A 286 -19.97 8.23 7.64
C ILE A 286 -20.23 6.76 7.30
N PHE A 287 -19.23 6.03 6.83
CA PHE A 287 -19.26 4.59 6.57
C PHE A 287 -18.45 3.84 7.62
N THR A 288 -19.02 2.78 8.22
CA THR A 288 -18.34 2.03 9.29
C THR A 288 -18.85 0.59 9.46
N GLY A 289 -18.10 -0.25 10.17
CA GLY A 289 -18.61 -1.52 10.71
C GLY A 289 -18.75 -2.66 9.71
N THR A 290 -17.94 -2.68 8.64
CA THR A 290 -17.87 -3.82 7.73
C THR A 290 -17.08 -4.98 8.33
N ASN A 291 -17.34 -6.18 7.85
CA ASN A 291 -16.53 -7.37 8.11
C ASN A 291 -15.09 -7.17 7.59
N ARG A 292 -14.19 -8.00 8.09
CA ARG A 292 -12.83 -8.18 7.64
C ARG A 292 -12.80 -9.04 6.38
N THR A 293 -11.92 -8.67 5.46
CA THR A 293 -11.87 -9.26 4.11
C THR A 293 -10.58 -10.01 3.82
N PHE A 294 -9.69 -10.14 4.81
CA PHE A 294 -8.35 -10.71 4.64
C PHE A 294 -8.32 -12.17 4.18
N MET A 295 -9.38 -12.96 4.36
CA MET A 295 -9.47 -14.31 3.78
C MET A 295 -10.02 -14.33 2.34
N LEU A 296 -10.52 -13.19 1.85
CA LEU A 296 -11.05 -13.02 0.49
C LEU A 296 -10.02 -12.45 -0.49
N THR A 297 -8.89 -11.96 0.00
CA THR A 297 -7.77 -11.45 -0.79
C THR A 297 -7.07 -12.61 -1.50
N LYS A 298 -7.59 -13.02 -2.66
CA LYS A 298 -7.16 -14.23 -3.40
C LYS A 298 -6.72 -13.94 -4.82
N GLU A 299 -7.10 -12.79 -5.37
CA GLU A 299 -6.82 -12.46 -6.75
C GLU A 299 -5.37 -11.98 -6.89
N PRO A 300 -4.50 -12.69 -7.62
CA PRO A 300 -3.13 -12.24 -7.83
C PRO A 300 -3.10 -11.01 -8.74
N LEU A 301 -2.27 -10.03 -8.39
CA LEU A 301 -1.93 -8.91 -9.25
C LEU A 301 -0.70 -9.25 -10.11
N LEU A 302 -0.39 -8.41 -11.10
CA LEU A 302 0.69 -8.65 -12.07
C LEU A 302 2.07 -8.61 -11.40
N ARG A 303 2.61 -9.77 -11.00
CA ARG A 303 3.92 -9.95 -10.32
C ARG A 303 4.16 -9.00 -9.15
N SER A 304 3.09 -8.42 -8.61
CA SER A 304 3.07 -7.78 -7.31
C SER A 304 3.24 -8.86 -6.24
N ASP A 305 3.76 -8.48 -5.08
CA ASP A 305 3.79 -9.37 -3.92
C ASP A 305 2.38 -9.54 -3.29
N TRP A 306 1.36 -8.87 -3.86
CA TRP A 306 0.03 -8.72 -3.28
C TRP A 306 -0.96 -9.62 -4.02
N THR A 307 -1.89 -10.19 -3.27
CA THR A 307 -3.21 -10.52 -3.81
C THR A 307 -4.25 -9.54 -3.27
N ILE A 308 -5.39 -9.44 -3.94
CA ILE A 308 -6.40 -8.43 -3.62
C ILE A 308 -7.80 -9.04 -3.49
N TYR A 309 -8.64 -8.37 -2.71
CA TYR A 309 -10.08 -8.57 -2.68
C TYR A 309 -10.74 -7.39 -3.40
N ARG A 310 -11.55 -7.67 -4.43
CA ARG A 310 -12.32 -6.63 -5.14
C ARG A 310 -13.60 -6.29 -4.39
N GLY A 311 -13.46 -5.49 -3.34
CA GLY A 311 -14.56 -4.96 -2.55
C GLY A 311 -14.10 -3.84 -1.63
N GLY A 312 -15.03 -3.23 -0.92
CA GLY A 312 -14.80 -2.16 0.03
C GLY A 312 -16.15 -1.58 0.49
N ALA A 313 -16.13 -0.74 1.52
CA ALA A 313 -17.35 -0.06 1.96
C ALA A 313 -18.08 0.64 0.79
N LEU A 314 -17.31 1.19 -0.16
CA LEU A 314 -17.81 1.61 -1.47
C LEU A 314 -16.98 0.99 -2.61
N LEU A 315 -17.64 0.24 -3.50
CA LEU A 315 -17.05 -0.31 -4.72
C LEU A 315 -17.62 0.39 -5.96
N THR A 316 -16.77 0.73 -6.93
CA THR A 316 -17.19 1.15 -8.28
C THR A 316 -16.61 0.22 -9.34
N GLU A 317 -17.46 -0.26 -10.25
CA GLU A 317 -17.07 -1.15 -11.36
C GLU A 317 -17.93 -0.86 -12.58
N GLY A 318 -17.33 -0.67 -13.74
CA GLY A 318 -18.09 -0.31 -14.94
C GLY A 318 -18.79 1.04 -14.83
N ALA A 319 -18.14 2.04 -14.22
CA ALA A 319 -18.78 3.30 -13.84
C ALA A 319 -18.08 4.54 -14.42
N LYS A 320 -18.80 5.66 -14.52
CA LYS A 320 -18.27 6.92 -15.04
C LYS A 320 -18.80 8.14 -14.30
N ASN A 321 -17.95 9.14 -14.12
CA ASN A 321 -18.31 10.40 -13.47
C ASN A 321 -18.93 10.16 -12.08
N ILE A 322 -18.17 9.48 -11.23
CA ILE A 322 -18.58 9.16 -9.85
C ILE A 322 -17.84 10.12 -8.91
N ASN A 323 -18.55 10.73 -7.97
CA ASN A 323 -17.96 11.64 -6.99
C ASN A 323 -18.25 11.15 -5.57
N ILE A 324 -17.20 10.88 -4.80
CA ILE A 324 -17.26 10.43 -3.41
C ILE A 324 -16.56 11.51 -2.58
N SER A 325 -17.34 12.33 -1.87
CA SER A 325 -16.78 13.53 -1.26
C SER A 325 -17.28 13.88 0.12
N ASN A 326 -16.40 14.47 0.94
CA ASN A 326 -16.71 14.91 2.30
C ASN A 326 -17.25 13.77 3.18
N CYS A 327 -16.89 12.52 2.88
CA CYS A 327 -17.29 11.36 3.66
C CYS A 327 -16.25 11.05 4.74
N ILE A 328 -16.69 10.30 5.75
CA ILE A 328 -15.81 9.69 6.74
C ILE A 328 -15.87 8.18 6.55
N PHE A 329 -14.72 7.53 6.43
CA PHE A 329 -14.62 6.07 6.42
C PHE A 329 -13.85 5.66 7.67
N ALA A 330 -14.51 4.97 8.59
CA ALA A 330 -13.97 4.68 9.91
C ALA A 330 -14.28 3.26 10.35
N ASP A 331 -13.32 2.59 10.98
CA ASP A 331 -13.49 1.26 11.58
C ASP A 331 -14.07 0.24 10.60
N LEU A 332 -13.43 0.11 9.43
CA LEU A 332 -13.81 -0.82 8.37
C LEU A 332 -12.88 -2.03 8.38
N GLY A 333 -13.42 -3.25 8.23
CA GLY A 333 -12.62 -4.47 8.31
C GLY A 333 -11.83 -4.78 7.04
N GLY A 334 -12.24 -4.21 5.91
CA GLY A 334 -11.59 -4.36 4.61
C GLY A 334 -11.20 -3.02 4.02
N HIS A 335 -11.39 -2.85 2.70
CA HIS A 335 -11.08 -1.61 2.00
C HIS A 335 -12.15 -0.53 2.21
N ALA A 336 -11.79 0.76 2.09
CA ALA A 336 -12.78 1.84 2.17
C ALA A 336 -13.42 2.15 0.81
N VAL A 337 -12.64 2.56 -0.18
CA VAL A 337 -13.10 2.80 -1.56
C VAL A 337 -12.29 1.98 -2.55
N PHE A 338 -12.97 1.13 -3.32
CA PHE A 338 -12.35 0.28 -4.34
C PHE A 338 -12.88 0.61 -5.74
N VAL A 339 -11.99 0.94 -6.66
CA VAL A 339 -12.29 1.27 -8.06
C VAL A 339 -11.78 0.12 -8.92
N SER A 340 -12.70 -0.78 -9.28
CA SER A 340 -12.41 -2.07 -9.93
C SER A 340 -12.65 -2.01 -11.43
N LYS A 341 -11.69 -2.51 -12.23
CA LYS A 341 -11.85 -2.70 -13.67
C LYS A 341 -12.26 -1.40 -14.38
N TYR A 342 -13.06 -1.43 -15.44
CA TYR A 342 -13.46 -0.24 -16.19
C TYR A 342 -14.05 0.84 -15.27
N ASN A 343 -13.37 1.97 -15.13
CA ASN A 343 -13.90 3.19 -14.52
C ASN A 343 -13.35 4.41 -15.24
N ARG A 344 -14.14 5.47 -15.40
CA ARG A 344 -13.70 6.75 -15.98
C ARG A 344 -14.12 7.91 -15.10
N LYS A 345 -13.18 8.77 -14.68
CA LYS A 345 -13.51 9.99 -13.92
C LYS A 345 -14.21 9.68 -12.59
N VAL A 346 -13.67 8.74 -11.81
CA VAL A 346 -14.03 8.57 -10.39
C VAL A 346 -13.20 9.55 -9.58
N SER A 347 -13.85 10.41 -8.79
CA SER A 347 -13.22 11.37 -7.88
C SER A 347 -13.50 10.97 -6.44
N ILE A 348 -12.44 10.80 -5.66
CA ILE A 348 -12.47 10.50 -4.23
C ILE A 348 -11.82 11.70 -3.55
N ALA A 349 -12.64 12.63 -3.04
CA ALA A 349 -12.17 13.95 -2.65
C ALA A 349 -12.64 14.43 -1.27
N HIS A 350 -11.76 15.10 -0.51
CA HIS A 350 -12.13 15.74 0.78
C HIS A 350 -12.59 14.74 1.85
N ASN A 351 -12.14 13.50 1.80
CA ASN A 351 -12.58 12.46 2.75
C ASN A 351 -11.62 12.34 3.93
N TYR A 352 -12.17 11.95 5.07
CA TYR A 352 -11.41 11.54 6.24
C TYR A 352 -11.50 10.03 6.40
N ILE A 353 -10.37 9.33 6.27
CA ILE A 353 -10.32 7.87 6.21
C ILE A 353 -9.37 7.34 7.27
N HIS A 354 -9.89 6.58 8.24
CA HIS A 354 -9.06 6.06 9.32
C HIS A 354 -9.52 4.71 9.88
N HIS A 355 -8.62 3.99 10.53
CA HIS A 355 -8.89 2.68 11.14
C HIS A 355 -9.46 1.69 10.11
N ILE A 356 -8.68 1.46 9.05
CA ILE A 356 -9.06 0.63 7.91
C ILE A 356 -8.27 -0.68 7.94
N GLY A 357 -8.97 -1.80 7.81
CA GLY A 357 -8.37 -3.13 7.82
C GLY A 357 -7.46 -3.41 6.63
N GLY A 358 -7.83 -2.92 5.44
CA GLY A 358 -7.05 -3.02 4.21
C GLY A 358 -6.73 -1.65 3.59
N ASN A 359 -6.77 -1.57 2.26
CA ASN A 359 -6.55 -0.34 1.49
C ASN A 359 -7.68 0.72 1.66
N PRO A 360 -7.36 1.99 1.99
CA PRO A 360 -8.30 3.11 1.98
C PRO A 360 -8.83 3.42 0.58
N ILE A 361 -7.93 3.52 -0.40
CA ILE A 361 -8.26 3.85 -1.79
C ILE A 361 -7.47 2.90 -2.69
N ALA A 362 -8.17 2.14 -3.53
CA ALA A 362 -7.55 1.23 -4.49
C ALA A 362 -8.10 1.44 -5.90
N PHE A 363 -7.21 1.61 -6.87
CA PHE A 363 -7.51 1.62 -8.31
C PHE A 363 -6.90 0.38 -8.94
N VAL A 364 -7.71 -0.63 -9.25
CA VAL A 364 -7.21 -1.93 -9.71
C VAL A 364 -7.91 -2.38 -10.98
N GLY A 365 -7.18 -2.43 -12.10
CA GLY A 365 -7.67 -2.94 -13.38
C GLY A 365 -7.77 -4.45 -13.46
N ASP A 366 -8.30 -4.95 -14.57
CA ASP A 366 -8.44 -6.37 -14.86
C ASP A 366 -7.13 -6.96 -15.39
N THR A 367 -6.71 -8.12 -14.87
CA THR A 367 -5.53 -8.84 -15.38
C THR A 367 -5.72 -9.28 -16.83
N ALA A 368 -6.97 -9.48 -17.28
CA ALA A 368 -7.30 -9.74 -18.68
C ALA A 368 -7.09 -8.53 -19.62
N ALA A 369 -6.93 -7.31 -19.06
CA ALA A 369 -6.55 -6.13 -19.82
C ALA A 369 -5.04 -6.06 -20.10
N VAL A 370 -4.22 -6.88 -19.45
CA VAL A 370 -2.77 -6.93 -19.64
C VAL A 370 -2.39 -7.87 -20.79
N ARG A 371 -1.38 -7.48 -21.57
CA ARG A 371 -0.79 -8.31 -22.62
C ARG A 371 0.31 -9.18 -22.05
N SER A 372 0.28 -10.48 -22.34
CA SER A 372 1.26 -11.45 -21.83
C SER A 372 1.46 -11.38 -20.30
N PRO A 373 0.38 -11.44 -19.49
CA PRO A 373 0.50 -11.33 -18.04
C PRO A 373 1.28 -12.52 -17.46
N ALA A 374 2.04 -12.22 -16.41
CA ALA A 374 2.67 -13.19 -15.53
C ALA A 374 2.29 -12.81 -14.08
N PHE A 375 2.20 -13.78 -13.18
CA PHE A 375 1.63 -13.54 -11.85
C PHE A 375 2.63 -13.79 -10.74
N ARG A 376 3.44 -14.84 -10.81
CA ARG A 376 4.46 -15.08 -9.78
C ARG A 376 5.77 -14.39 -10.11
N TYR A 377 6.58 -14.18 -9.07
CA TYR A 377 7.91 -13.57 -9.20
C TYR A 377 8.80 -14.33 -10.21
N GLU A 378 8.73 -15.65 -10.21
CA GLU A 378 9.50 -16.55 -11.07
C GLU A 378 8.90 -16.76 -12.48
N ASP A 379 7.66 -16.32 -12.71
CA ASP A 379 6.98 -16.49 -13.99
C ASP A 379 7.43 -15.42 -15.00
N PHE A 380 7.66 -15.82 -16.26
CA PHE A 380 7.94 -14.90 -17.36
C PHE A 380 7.44 -15.46 -18.70
N VAL A 381 7.10 -14.55 -19.62
CA VAL A 381 6.67 -14.92 -20.98
C VAL A 381 7.86 -14.90 -21.92
N ALA A 382 8.17 -16.03 -22.55
CA ALA A 382 9.24 -16.12 -23.52
C ALA A 382 9.01 -15.15 -24.70
N ILE A 383 10.08 -14.54 -25.20
CA ILE A 383 10.02 -13.48 -26.22
C ILE A 383 9.27 -13.89 -27.50
N ASN A 384 9.39 -15.14 -27.92
CA ASN A 384 8.70 -15.66 -29.12
C ASN A 384 7.19 -15.92 -28.92
N LYS A 385 6.70 -15.84 -27.68
CA LYS A 385 5.27 -15.95 -27.30
C LYS A 385 4.71 -14.64 -26.77
N MET A 386 5.54 -13.61 -26.65
CA MET A 386 5.16 -12.32 -26.08
C MET A 386 4.36 -11.52 -27.10
N ASP A 387 3.25 -10.95 -26.66
CA ASP A 387 2.53 -9.95 -27.43
C ASP A 387 3.32 -8.64 -27.35
N MET A 388 3.83 -8.16 -28.50
CA MET A 388 4.72 -7.00 -28.59
C MET A 388 3.96 -5.68 -28.79
N VAL A 389 2.62 -5.69 -28.82
CA VAL A 389 1.83 -4.47 -28.97
C VAL A 389 1.94 -3.62 -27.69
N PRO A 390 2.30 -2.33 -27.78
CA PRO A 390 2.32 -1.45 -26.62
C PRO A 390 0.92 -1.21 -26.04
N GLY A 391 0.85 -1.06 -24.72
CA GLY A 391 -0.35 -0.68 -24.00
C GLY A 391 -1.32 -1.85 -23.72
N PRO A 392 -2.52 -1.52 -23.21
CA PRO A 392 -3.49 -2.51 -22.78
C PRO A 392 -4.10 -3.32 -23.94
N LYS A 393 -4.63 -4.49 -23.60
CA LYS A 393 -5.41 -5.36 -24.50
C LYS A 393 -6.87 -4.93 -24.63
N THR A 394 -7.45 -4.44 -23.54
CA THR A 394 -8.85 -3.99 -23.45
C THR A 394 -8.91 -2.71 -22.62
N ASN A 395 -10.06 -2.05 -22.55
CA ASN A 395 -10.24 -0.85 -21.73
C ASN A 395 -10.61 -1.13 -20.27
N ASN A 396 -10.57 -2.40 -19.83
CA ASN A 396 -11.15 -2.84 -18.55
C ASN A 396 -10.26 -2.51 -17.32
N TYR A 397 -9.94 -1.23 -17.16
CA TYR A 397 -9.11 -0.69 -16.09
C TYR A 397 -9.58 0.70 -15.66
N PRO A 398 -9.25 1.17 -14.44
CA PRO A 398 -9.53 2.54 -14.03
C PRO A 398 -8.66 3.52 -14.80
N ALA A 399 -9.28 4.57 -15.35
CA ALA A 399 -8.55 5.64 -16.01
C ALA A 399 -9.10 7.03 -15.72
N ALA A 400 -8.21 8.03 -15.72
CA ALA A 400 -8.54 9.43 -15.43
C ALA A 400 -9.34 9.58 -14.12
N CYS A 401 -8.95 8.83 -13.09
CA CYS A 401 -9.55 8.89 -11.75
C CYS A 401 -8.63 9.67 -10.81
N THR A 402 -9.19 10.13 -9.68
CA THR A 402 -8.47 11.03 -8.77
C THR A 402 -8.71 10.68 -7.31
N ALA A 403 -7.62 10.64 -6.53
CA ALA A 403 -7.63 10.74 -5.07
C ALA A 403 -7.08 12.12 -4.68
N TYR A 404 -7.97 13.03 -4.25
CA TYR A 404 -7.64 14.43 -4.00
C TYR A 404 -8.00 14.90 -2.60
N ASP A 405 -7.09 15.56 -1.89
CA ASP A 405 -7.42 16.19 -0.61
C ASP A 405 -8.05 15.23 0.41
N ASN A 406 -7.52 14.01 0.52
CA ASN A 406 -7.94 13.05 1.53
C ASN A 406 -6.94 13.01 2.70
N LEU A 407 -7.46 12.92 3.92
CA LEU A 407 -6.68 12.62 5.11
C LEU A 407 -6.83 11.13 5.42
N VAL A 408 -5.72 10.41 5.35
CA VAL A 408 -5.68 8.95 5.51
C VAL A 408 -4.72 8.61 6.65
N HIS A 409 -5.18 7.89 7.68
CA HIS A 409 -4.26 7.36 8.68
C HIS A 409 -4.76 6.14 9.44
N THR A 410 -3.85 5.44 10.10
CA THR A 410 -4.16 4.24 10.89
C THR A 410 -4.84 3.18 10.01
N ILE A 411 -4.09 2.67 9.04
CA ILE A 411 -4.59 1.74 8.02
C ILE A 411 -3.84 0.42 8.11
N GLY A 412 -4.31 -0.61 7.41
CA GLY A 412 -3.74 -1.95 7.54
C GLY A 412 -3.81 -2.46 8.98
N THR A 413 -4.93 -2.18 9.68
CA THR A 413 -5.11 -2.68 11.05
C THR A 413 -5.24 -4.20 11.10
N ILE A 414 -5.39 -4.85 9.94
CA ILE A 414 -5.46 -6.30 9.77
C ILE A 414 -4.49 -6.74 8.67
N GLU A 415 -4.70 -6.30 7.43
CA GLU A 415 -3.86 -6.63 6.28
C GLU A 415 -2.60 -5.72 6.28
N LYS A 416 -1.41 -6.29 6.05
CA LYS A 416 -0.14 -5.54 5.98
C LYS A 416 0.37 -5.33 4.55
N GLN A 417 -0.23 -6.01 3.57
CA GLN A 417 -0.12 -5.70 2.14
C GLN A 417 -1.08 -4.56 1.75
N VAL A 418 -0.81 -3.36 2.27
CA VAL A 418 -1.68 -2.18 2.06
C VAL A 418 -0.89 -0.93 1.70
N ALA A 419 -1.57 0.01 1.05
CA ALA A 419 -1.11 1.39 0.91
C ALA A 419 -2.24 2.38 1.11
N GLY A 420 -1.92 3.63 1.49
CA GLY A 420 -2.90 4.71 1.59
C GLY A 420 -3.62 4.98 0.26
N VAL A 421 -2.87 4.90 -0.85
CA VAL A 421 -3.43 4.78 -2.20
C VAL A 421 -2.71 3.66 -2.95
N GLN A 422 -3.48 2.65 -3.38
CA GLN A 422 -3.01 1.55 -4.24
C GLN A 422 -3.40 1.80 -5.70
N ILE A 423 -2.45 1.64 -6.61
CA ILE A 423 -2.67 1.70 -8.06
C ILE A 423 -2.11 0.43 -8.68
N SER A 424 -2.90 -0.28 -9.50
CA SER A 424 -2.43 -1.44 -10.25
C SER A 424 -3.24 -1.59 -11.54
N MET A 425 -2.56 -1.84 -12.67
CA MET A 425 -3.18 -1.98 -13.98
C MET A 425 -4.15 -0.82 -14.27
N ALA A 426 -3.66 0.42 -14.21
CA ALA A 426 -4.48 1.62 -14.35
C ALA A 426 -3.78 2.66 -15.25
N MET A 427 -4.47 3.75 -15.61
CA MET A 427 -3.88 4.80 -16.44
C MET A 427 -4.34 6.20 -16.01
N ASP A 428 -3.47 7.21 -16.11
CA ASP A 428 -3.82 8.62 -15.87
C ASP A 428 -4.46 8.89 -14.49
N ILE A 429 -4.12 8.09 -13.47
CA ILE A 429 -4.55 8.30 -12.08
C ILE A 429 -3.83 9.51 -11.48
N THR A 430 -4.59 10.41 -10.86
CA THR A 430 -4.04 11.58 -10.14
C THR A 430 -4.19 11.37 -8.63
N VAL A 431 -3.07 11.42 -7.91
CA VAL A 431 -3.01 11.37 -6.44
C VAL A 431 -2.44 12.70 -5.98
N SER A 432 -3.30 13.60 -5.51
CA SER A 432 -2.90 14.98 -5.28
C SER A 432 -3.40 15.55 -3.95
N ARG A 433 -2.53 16.27 -3.24
CA ARG A 433 -2.88 16.97 -1.99
C ARG A 433 -3.43 16.07 -0.89
N ASN A 434 -3.00 14.81 -0.81
CA ASN A 434 -3.40 13.92 0.29
C ASN A 434 -2.39 14.02 1.45
N THR A 435 -2.87 13.85 2.67
CA THR A 435 -2.01 13.64 3.85
C THR A 435 -2.20 12.20 4.31
N ILE A 436 -1.11 11.43 4.34
CA ILE A 436 -1.14 9.97 4.59
C ILE A 436 -0.11 9.64 5.68
N TYR A 437 -0.54 9.04 6.79
CA TYR A 437 0.38 8.62 7.86
C TYR A 437 -0.11 7.44 8.69
N ASP A 438 0.74 6.92 9.58
CA ASP A 438 0.49 5.72 10.40
C ASP A 438 0.15 4.51 9.51
N VAL A 439 1.11 4.14 8.65
CA VAL A 439 0.94 3.09 7.65
C VAL A 439 1.93 1.95 7.91
N PRO A 440 1.48 0.68 8.02
CA PRO A 440 2.37 -0.46 8.27
C PRO A 440 3.37 -0.71 7.12
N ARG A 441 3.04 -0.25 5.91
CA ARG A 441 3.82 -0.39 4.68
C ARG A 441 3.91 0.95 3.94
N SER A 442 3.50 1.03 2.67
CA SER A 442 3.75 2.21 1.81
C SER A 442 2.61 3.22 1.90
N GLY A 443 2.89 4.51 1.87
CA GLY A 443 1.84 5.52 1.82
C GLY A 443 1.12 5.55 0.47
N ILE A 444 1.87 5.47 -0.62
CA ILE A 444 1.36 5.36 -2.00
C ILE A 444 2.12 4.22 -2.69
N ASN A 445 1.41 3.30 -3.33
CA ASN A 445 2.01 2.22 -4.11
C ASN A 445 1.47 2.16 -5.55
N ILE A 446 2.39 1.93 -6.49
CA ILE A 446 2.08 1.53 -7.86
C ILE A 446 2.56 0.09 -8.05
N GLY A 447 1.61 -0.84 -8.14
CA GLY A 447 1.81 -2.28 -8.01
C GLY A 447 2.48 -2.99 -9.20
N ASP A 448 2.61 -2.31 -10.34
CA ASP A 448 3.06 -2.81 -11.64
C ASP A 448 3.46 -1.64 -12.56
N GLY A 449 4.00 -1.88 -13.75
CA GLY A 449 4.32 -0.81 -14.70
C GLY A 449 3.24 -0.55 -15.75
N CYS A 450 2.02 -1.02 -15.54
CA CYS A 450 0.88 -0.72 -16.42
C CYS A 450 0.18 0.59 -16.01
N TRP A 451 -0.35 1.40 -16.90
CA TRP A 451 0.22 1.81 -18.19
C TRP A 451 0.73 3.26 -18.14
N GLY A 452 0.92 3.77 -16.92
CA GLY A 452 1.50 5.08 -16.63
C GLY A 452 0.56 6.26 -16.83
N GLY A 453 1.15 7.44 -17.01
CA GLY A 453 0.44 8.73 -17.04
C GLY A 453 -0.03 9.20 -15.65
N HIS A 454 0.36 8.48 -14.59
CA HIS A 454 0.02 8.83 -13.22
C HIS A 454 0.67 10.15 -12.80
N MET A 455 -0.06 10.94 -12.03
CA MET A 455 0.41 12.20 -11.43
C MET A 455 0.31 12.08 -9.92
N VAL A 456 1.46 12.07 -9.24
CA VAL A 456 1.55 12.07 -7.77
C VAL A 456 2.14 13.40 -7.34
N GLU A 457 1.32 14.28 -6.78
CA GLU A 457 1.77 15.65 -6.46
C GLU A 457 1.20 16.27 -5.20
N PHE A 458 1.99 17.15 -4.56
CA PHE A 458 1.56 17.88 -3.36
C PHE A 458 1.09 16.99 -2.20
N ASN A 459 1.46 15.71 -2.16
CA ASN A 459 1.12 14.84 -1.04
C ASN A 459 2.10 15.05 0.13
N ASP A 460 1.61 14.86 1.34
CA ASP A 460 2.39 14.83 2.58
C ASP A 460 2.28 13.43 3.19
N VAL A 461 3.32 12.62 3.03
CA VAL A 461 3.28 11.20 3.38
C VAL A 461 4.40 10.91 4.37
N PHE A 462 4.04 10.47 5.58
CA PHE A 462 4.99 10.28 6.67
C PHE A 462 4.58 9.16 7.62
N ASN A 463 5.46 8.73 8.52
CA ASN A 463 5.20 7.63 9.44
C ASN A 463 4.73 6.34 8.72
N THR A 464 5.51 5.93 7.72
CA THR A 464 5.27 4.77 6.86
C THR A 464 6.28 3.67 7.13
N VAL A 465 5.94 2.45 6.71
CA VAL A 465 6.75 1.23 6.87
C VAL A 465 6.95 0.95 8.36
N LEU A 466 5.83 0.97 9.08
CA LEU A 466 5.81 0.77 10.53
C LEU A 466 5.88 -0.69 10.96
N GLU A 467 5.36 -1.62 10.17
CA GLU A 467 5.27 -3.05 10.54
C GLU A 467 5.82 -3.99 9.47
N THR A 468 6.24 -3.45 8.32
CA THR A 468 6.84 -4.22 7.23
C THR A 468 8.23 -3.68 6.92
N GLY A 469 8.96 -4.31 6.01
CA GLY A 469 10.29 -3.88 5.58
C GLY A 469 10.46 -3.88 4.06
N ASP A 470 11.57 -3.32 3.60
CA ASP A 470 11.92 -3.21 2.16
C ASP A 470 10.87 -2.45 1.32
N HIS A 471 10.41 -1.32 1.85
CA HIS A 471 9.44 -0.42 1.20
C HIS A 471 9.84 1.04 1.33
N GLY A 472 8.98 1.92 0.81
CA GLY A 472 9.10 3.35 1.00
C GLY A 472 7.77 4.08 1.18
N ALA A 473 7.85 5.36 1.57
CA ALA A 473 6.68 6.21 1.70
C ALA A 473 5.92 6.32 0.36
N PHE A 474 6.67 6.44 -0.74
CA PHE A 474 6.25 6.01 -2.07
C PHE A 474 6.97 4.72 -2.44
N ASN A 475 6.25 3.74 -3.01
CA ASN A 475 6.85 2.52 -3.56
C ASN A 475 6.26 2.18 -4.95
N SER A 476 7.06 1.58 -5.83
CA SER A 476 6.53 0.99 -7.08
C SER A 476 7.28 -0.25 -7.54
N TRP A 477 6.60 -1.09 -8.31
CA TRP A 477 7.20 -2.17 -9.11
C TRP A 477 6.91 -1.97 -10.59
N GLY A 478 7.82 -2.42 -11.45
CA GLY A 478 7.69 -2.44 -12.91
C GLY A 478 8.14 -3.79 -13.49
N ARG A 479 7.72 -4.88 -12.85
CA ARG A 479 8.06 -6.28 -13.20
C ARG A 479 7.32 -6.79 -14.44
N ASP A 480 7.14 -5.96 -15.46
CA ASP A 480 6.29 -6.28 -16.62
C ASP A 480 7.02 -7.17 -17.65
N ARG A 481 6.59 -7.13 -18.92
CA ARG A 481 7.03 -8.04 -20.00
C ARG A 481 8.55 -8.14 -20.17
N TYR A 482 9.29 -7.06 -19.93
CA TYR A 482 10.74 -7.03 -20.16
C TYR A 482 11.57 -7.56 -18.97
N TRP A 483 10.94 -7.68 -17.79
CA TRP A 483 11.67 -7.85 -16.54
C TRP A 483 11.98 -9.32 -16.23
N LEU A 484 13.24 -9.58 -15.90
CA LEU A 484 13.77 -10.86 -15.42
C LEU A 484 14.67 -10.62 -14.19
N PRO A 485 14.78 -11.56 -13.23
CA PRO A 485 15.63 -11.39 -12.05
C PRO A 485 17.13 -11.22 -12.33
N GLY A 486 17.61 -11.66 -13.50
CA GLY A 486 19.02 -11.63 -13.89
C GLY A 486 19.40 -10.37 -14.69
N ILE A 487 20.33 -9.57 -14.17
CA ILE A 487 20.84 -8.35 -14.85
C ILE A 487 21.30 -8.64 -16.28
N ASN A 488 22.08 -9.70 -16.47
CA ASN A 488 22.66 -10.05 -17.77
C ASN A 488 21.58 -10.48 -18.77
N ASP A 489 20.54 -11.16 -18.30
CA ASP A 489 19.42 -11.60 -19.14
C ASP A 489 18.62 -10.41 -19.65
N VAL A 490 18.31 -9.44 -18.76
CA VAL A 490 17.61 -8.22 -19.14
C VAL A 490 18.45 -7.37 -20.10
N ASN A 491 19.75 -7.21 -19.82
CA ASN A 491 20.65 -6.48 -20.70
C ASN A 491 20.70 -7.07 -22.12
N ALA A 492 20.85 -8.39 -22.24
CA ALA A 492 20.86 -9.07 -23.53
C ALA A 492 19.51 -8.96 -24.26
N LEU A 493 18.41 -9.05 -23.50
CA LEU A 493 17.05 -8.93 -24.03
C LEU A 493 16.79 -7.52 -24.58
N VAL A 494 17.08 -6.48 -23.81
CA VAL A 494 16.82 -5.08 -24.18
C VAL A 494 17.81 -4.60 -25.26
N GLU A 495 19.05 -5.11 -25.30
CA GLU A 495 19.95 -4.83 -26.41
C GLU A 495 19.37 -5.28 -27.75
N LYS A 496 18.72 -6.45 -27.77
CA LYS A 496 18.07 -6.98 -28.97
C LYS A 496 16.72 -6.32 -29.27
N TYR A 497 15.99 -5.90 -28.24
CA TYR A 497 14.65 -5.32 -28.33
C TYR A 497 14.53 -4.05 -27.46
N PRO A 498 15.04 -2.90 -27.92
CA PRO A 498 15.22 -1.70 -27.10
C PRO A 498 13.91 -1.05 -26.62
N ASP A 499 12.79 -1.33 -27.28
CA ASP A 499 11.48 -0.76 -26.94
C ASP A 499 10.74 -1.55 -25.85
N LEU A 500 11.23 -2.74 -25.47
CA LEU A 500 10.58 -3.62 -24.48
C LEU A 500 10.22 -2.93 -23.16
N PRO A 501 11.10 -2.12 -22.54
CA PRO A 501 10.78 -1.46 -21.26
C PRO A 501 9.61 -0.47 -21.32
N LEU A 502 9.20 -0.04 -22.52
CA LEU A 502 8.13 0.95 -22.71
C LEU A 502 6.83 0.34 -23.23
N LEU A 503 6.76 -0.99 -23.41
CA LEU A 503 5.55 -1.62 -23.93
C LEU A 503 4.38 -1.52 -22.95
N ASP A 504 4.62 -1.63 -21.64
CA ASP A 504 3.59 -1.54 -20.61
C ASP A 504 3.46 -0.11 -20.06
N VAL A 505 4.57 0.52 -19.64
CA VAL A 505 4.56 1.92 -19.19
C VAL A 505 4.60 2.93 -20.35
N ILE A 506 3.54 2.94 -21.17
CA ILE A 506 3.50 3.74 -22.41
C ILE A 506 3.43 5.26 -22.18
N LYS A 507 3.11 5.70 -20.96
CA LYS A 507 3.07 7.12 -20.58
C LYS A 507 3.96 7.35 -19.36
N PRO A 508 4.73 8.45 -19.32
CA PRO A 508 5.58 8.74 -18.18
C PRO A 508 4.76 8.93 -16.89
N ILE A 509 5.23 8.35 -15.79
CA ILE A 509 4.70 8.57 -14.45
C ILE A 509 5.41 9.77 -13.82
N THR A 510 4.68 10.69 -13.23
CA THR A 510 5.24 11.91 -12.63
C THR A 510 5.06 11.95 -11.13
N LEU A 511 6.16 12.13 -10.40
CA LEU A 511 6.19 12.42 -8.96
C LEU A 511 6.74 13.82 -8.77
N ARG A 512 5.92 14.75 -8.29
CA ARG A 512 6.39 16.12 -8.08
C ARG A 512 5.83 16.85 -6.89
N ASN A 513 6.61 17.76 -6.31
CA ASN A 513 6.15 18.63 -5.23
C ASN A 513 5.56 17.81 -4.06
N ASN A 514 6.11 16.63 -3.72
CA ASN A 514 5.65 15.85 -2.57
C ASN A 514 6.63 16.00 -1.40
N ARG A 515 6.14 15.74 -0.19
CA ARG A 515 6.98 15.51 0.99
C ARG A 515 6.82 14.07 1.46
N PHE A 516 7.94 13.39 1.56
CA PHE A 516 8.00 11.98 1.95
C PHE A 516 8.91 11.83 3.17
N PHE A 517 8.45 11.07 4.16
CA PHE A 517 9.22 10.63 5.31
C PHE A 517 8.91 9.15 5.56
N CYS A 518 9.88 8.28 5.34
CA CYS A 518 9.78 6.88 5.71
C CYS A 518 10.52 6.61 7.04
N GLU A 519 9.91 5.86 7.97
CA GLU A 519 10.57 5.49 9.23
C GLU A 519 11.63 4.40 8.98
N HIS A 520 11.28 3.38 8.20
CA HIS A 520 12.14 2.24 7.91
C HIS A 520 12.15 1.94 6.41
N GLY A 521 13.15 2.44 5.68
CA GLY A 521 13.28 2.22 4.23
C GLY A 521 13.63 3.50 3.48
N TRP A 522 12.99 3.72 2.34
CA TRP A 522 13.25 4.88 1.47
C TRP A 522 12.08 5.85 1.43
N ASP A 523 12.32 7.14 1.21
CA ASP A 523 11.22 8.10 1.04
C ASP A 523 10.55 7.88 -0.32
N ILE A 524 11.36 7.66 -1.36
CA ILE A 524 10.91 7.21 -2.67
C ILE A 524 11.64 5.91 -2.99
N ASP A 525 10.87 4.84 -3.14
CA ASP A 525 11.34 3.51 -3.51
C ASP A 525 10.81 3.14 -4.91
N LEU A 526 11.64 3.32 -5.94
CA LEU A 526 11.38 2.68 -7.23
C LEU A 526 12.05 1.30 -7.22
N ASP A 527 11.26 0.28 -6.96
CA ASP A 527 11.71 -1.10 -6.86
C ASP A 527 11.69 -1.79 -8.23
N ASP A 528 11.96 -3.09 -8.25
CA ASP A 528 12.11 -3.98 -9.41
C ASP A 528 11.49 -3.47 -10.72
N GLY A 529 12.34 -2.99 -11.63
CA GLY A 529 11.95 -2.71 -13.00
C GLY A 529 11.09 -1.46 -13.21
N SER A 530 10.87 -0.64 -12.19
CA SER A 530 10.14 0.62 -12.33
C SER A 530 10.78 1.51 -13.41
N SER A 531 10.03 1.84 -14.46
CA SER A 531 10.54 2.51 -15.68
C SER A 531 9.68 3.68 -16.12
N ASN A 532 10.23 4.59 -16.92
CA ASN A 532 9.55 5.77 -17.49
C ASN A 532 8.97 6.73 -16.42
N TYR A 533 9.82 7.17 -15.50
CA TYR A 533 9.46 8.08 -14.41
C TYR A 533 10.06 9.49 -14.60
N ARG A 534 9.33 10.51 -14.14
CA ARG A 534 9.80 11.88 -13.95
C ARG A 534 9.61 12.27 -12.49
N ILE A 535 10.70 12.45 -11.77
CA ILE A 535 10.71 12.70 -10.32
C ILE A 535 11.37 14.05 -10.06
N TYR A 536 10.61 15.05 -9.64
CA TYR A 536 11.18 16.36 -9.40
C TYR A 536 10.50 17.19 -8.32
N ASN A 537 11.23 18.12 -7.70
CA ASN A 537 10.71 18.98 -6.64
C ASN A 537 10.17 18.21 -5.43
N ASN A 538 10.69 17.03 -5.11
CA ASN A 538 10.27 16.29 -3.92
C ASN A 538 11.22 16.60 -2.75
N LEU A 539 10.64 16.67 -1.55
CA LEU A 539 11.37 16.76 -0.29
C LEU A 539 11.35 15.39 0.38
N CYS A 540 12.49 14.71 0.37
CA CYS A 540 12.72 13.44 1.04
C CYS A 540 13.38 13.73 2.40
N LEU A 541 12.67 13.47 3.50
CA LEU A 541 13.07 13.88 4.84
C LEU A 541 14.00 12.91 5.57
N ASN A 542 14.04 11.63 5.18
CA ASN A 542 14.74 10.62 5.96
C ASN A 542 15.33 9.46 5.13
N GLY A 543 14.53 8.76 4.33
CA GLY A 543 14.94 7.52 3.65
C GLY A 543 15.69 7.71 2.32
N GLY A 544 15.69 8.93 1.75
CA GLY A 544 16.33 9.20 0.47
C GLY A 544 15.57 8.61 -0.72
N LEU A 545 16.25 8.38 -1.85
CA LEU A 545 15.62 7.98 -3.11
C LEU A 545 16.32 6.75 -3.71
N LYS A 546 15.59 5.62 -3.80
CA LYS A 546 16.05 4.36 -4.41
C LYS A 546 15.57 4.23 -5.85
N LEU A 547 16.50 3.84 -6.72
CA LEU A 547 16.26 3.44 -8.10
C LEU A 547 16.82 2.04 -8.30
N ARG A 548 15.98 1.00 -8.13
CA ARG A 548 16.33 -0.40 -8.34
C ARG A 548 15.92 -0.85 -9.74
N GLU A 549 16.88 -1.29 -10.56
CA GLU A 549 16.65 -1.77 -11.95
C GLU A 549 15.85 -0.76 -12.81
N GLY A 550 15.44 -1.11 -14.03
CA GLY A 550 14.54 -0.27 -14.85
C GLY A 550 15.23 0.73 -15.80
N TYR A 551 14.41 1.48 -16.53
CA TYR A 551 14.83 2.33 -17.65
C TYR A 551 14.10 3.69 -17.69
N TYR A 552 14.73 4.67 -18.32
CA TYR A 552 14.16 5.96 -18.70
C TYR A 552 13.59 6.79 -17.54
N ARG A 553 14.31 6.84 -16.41
CA ARG A 553 13.88 7.64 -15.25
C ARG A 553 14.68 8.94 -15.18
N THR A 554 13.98 10.05 -15.00
CA THR A 554 14.60 11.38 -14.84
C THR A 554 14.31 11.90 -13.45
N VAL A 555 15.35 12.09 -12.65
CA VAL A 555 15.30 12.54 -11.26
C VAL A 555 16.03 13.87 -11.14
N GLU A 556 15.26 14.94 -10.97
CA GLU A 556 15.80 16.30 -10.99
C GLU A 556 15.24 17.18 -9.89
N ASN A 557 16.03 18.12 -9.37
CA ASN A 557 15.53 19.18 -8.49
C ASN A 557 14.86 18.68 -7.19
N ASN A 558 15.33 17.57 -6.62
CA ASN A 558 14.86 17.03 -5.34
C ASN A 558 15.83 17.39 -4.21
N ILE A 559 15.33 17.37 -2.96
CA ILE A 559 16.14 17.56 -1.75
C ILE A 559 16.10 16.27 -0.93
N LEU A 560 17.27 15.66 -0.73
CA LEU A 560 17.44 14.43 0.06
C LEU A 560 18.08 14.79 1.41
N VAL A 561 17.22 15.03 2.41
CA VAL A 561 17.60 15.49 3.74
C VAL A 561 18.17 14.33 4.54
N ASN A 562 19.36 14.53 5.11
CA ASN A 562 20.06 13.56 5.96
C ASN A 562 20.31 12.17 5.34
N ASN A 563 20.09 12.04 4.02
CA ASN A 563 20.23 10.81 3.27
C ASN A 563 20.68 11.15 1.83
N THR A 564 20.46 10.24 0.90
CA THR A 564 21.15 10.22 -0.39
C THR A 564 20.40 9.46 -1.47
N PHE A 565 21.05 9.34 -2.62
CA PHE A 565 20.66 8.54 -3.76
C PHE A 565 21.14 7.09 -3.63
N HIS A 566 20.21 6.15 -3.83
CA HIS A 566 20.41 4.70 -3.73
C HIS A 566 20.21 4.02 -5.11
N PRO A 567 21.18 4.11 -6.03
CA PRO A 567 21.10 3.41 -7.32
C PRO A 567 21.46 1.93 -7.13
N HIS A 568 20.49 1.04 -7.35
CA HIS A 568 20.65 -0.39 -7.10
C HIS A 568 20.42 -1.20 -8.37
N VAL A 569 21.33 -2.14 -8.67
CA VAL A 569 21.13 -3.19 -9.67
C VAL A 569 20.87 -2.60 -11.08
N TRP A 570 21.71 -1.67 -11.53
CA TRP A 570 21.45 -0.92 -12.76
C TRP A 570 21.78 -1.71 -14.03
N TYR A 571 20.87 -1.58 -15.01
CA TYR A 571 21.03 -2.14 -16.34
C TYR A 571 21.94 -1.29 -17.22
N ALA A 572 22.56 -1.94 -18.21
CA ALA A 572 23.26 -1.23 -19.26
C ALA A 572 22.29 -0.40 -20.08
N LYS A 573 22.69 0.82 -20.45
CA LYS A 573 21.85 1.77 -21.19
C LYS A 573 20.49 1.98 -20.50
N SER A 574 20.46 2.07 -19.17
CA SER A 574 19.22 2.40 -18.43
C SER A 574 18.61 3.74 -18.86
N MET A 575 19.45 4.64 -19.42
CA MET A 575 19.09 5.99 -19.83
C MET A 575 18.64 6.90 -18.68
N ASP A 576 18.92 6.51 -17.43
CA ASP A 576 18.52 7.28 -16.27
C ASP A 576 19.29 8.60 -16.15
N VAL A 577 18.61 9.62 -15.63
CA VAL A 577 19.15 10.94 -15.34
C VAL A 577 18.99 11.22 -13.84
N PHE A 578 20.07 11.61 -13.17
CA PHE A 578 20.08 12.13 -11.81
C PHE A 578 20.88 13.43 -11.75
N ALA A 579 20.19 14.56 -11.78
CA ALA A 579 20.82 15.88 -11.89
C ALA A 579 20.10 16.96 -11.11
N HIS A 580 20.80 18.04 -10.76
CA HIS A 580 20.19 19.23 -10.14
C HIS A 580 19.59 18.97 -8.75
N ASN A 581 19.98 17.88 -8.07
CA ASN A 581 19.47 17.52 -6.74
C ASN A 581 20.38 18.05 -5.62
N ILE A 582 19.83 18.26 -4.43
CA ILE A 582 20.61 18.50 -3.21
C ILE A 582 20.70 17.18 -2.43
N VAL A 583 21.92 16.72 -2.15
CA VAL A 583 22.19 15.45 -1.46
C VAL A 583 23.06 15.67 -0.22
N THR A 584 22.71 14.99 0.88
CA THR A 584 23.36 15.24 2.17
C THR A 584 24.56 14.31 2.42
N THR A 585 24.48 13.04 2.02
CA THR A 585 25.51 12.02 2.29
C THR A 585 26.03 11.36 1.01
N ASP A 586 27.07 10.52 1.11
CA ASP A 586 27.59 9.70 0.01
C ASP A 586 26.47 8.95 -0.71
N TYR A 587 26.55 8.81 -2.04
CA TYR A 587 25.67 7.87 -2.75
C TYR A 587 25.86 6.46 -2.21
N ALA A 588 24.79 5.66 -2.26
CA ALA A 588 24.77 4.28 -1.81
C ALA A 588 24.57 3.32 -3.00
N PRO A 589 25.53 3.21 -3.95
CA PRO A 589 25.40 2.33 -5.10
C PRO A 589 25.54 0.85 -4.71
N ILE A 590 24.67 0.00 -5.27
CA ILE A 590 24.76 -1.45 -5.13
C ILE A 590 24.66 -2.07 -6.51
N ARG A 591 25.69 -2.82 -6.93
CA ARG A 591 25.74 -3.47 -8.26
C ARG A 591 25.42 -2.49 -9.41
N VAL A 592 26.18 -1.40 -9.47
CA VAL A 592 26.09 -0.37 -10.54
C VAL A 592 27.36 -0.42 -11.40
N PRO A 593 27.47 -1.37 -12.35
CA PRO A 593 28.67 -1.52 -13.18
C PRO A 593 28.81 -0.39 -14.21
N VAL A 594 27.68 0.22 -14.59
CA VAL A 594 27.60 1.36 -15.51
C VAL A 594 26.57 2.36 -14.98
N TRP A 595 26.83 3.63 -15.22
CA TRP A 595 25.92 4.72 -14.88
C TRP A 595 25.02 5.04 -16.09
N GLY A 596 23.84 5.59 -15.81
CA GLY A 596 22.81 5.93 -16.77
C GLY A 596 23.23 7.04 -17.75
N LYS A 597 22.25 7.68 -18.39
CA LYS A 597 22.50 8.76 -19.35
C LYS A 597 23.29 9.91 -18.73
N GLN A 598 22.97 10.29 -17.49
CA GLN A 598 23.63 11.40 -16.81
C GLN A 598 23.46 11.27 -15.30
N VAL A 599 24.58 11.30 -14.56
CA VAL A 599 24.58 11.49 -13.10
C VAL A 599 25.58 12.61 -12.83
N ASP A 600 25.07 13.84 -12.75
CA ASP A 600 25.91 15.03 -12.69
C ASP A 600 25.15 16.29 -12.26
N SER A 601 25.85 17.40 -12.03
CA SER A 601 25.29 18.70 -11.70
C SER A 601 24.40 18.66 -10.46
N ASN A 602 24.79 17.90 -9.43
CA ASN A 602 24.15 17.85 -8.13
C ASN A 602 24.88 18.76 -7.13
N PHE A 603 24.24 19.05 -5.99
CA PHE A 603 24.80 19.83 -4.91
C PHE A 603 25.01 18.95 -3.67
N PHE A 604 26.27 18.75 -3.29
CA PHE A 604 26.65 17.92 -2.15
C PHE A 604 26.91 18.78 -0.92
N ILE A 605 26.34 18.41 0.22
CA ILE A 605 26.67 19.07 1.48
C ILE A 605 28.06 18.62 1.97
N GLN A 606 28.38 17.34 1.82
CA GLN A 606 29.66 16.77 2.24
C GLN A 606 30.69 16.74 1.11
N LYS A 607 31.88 17.29 1.36
CA LYS A 607 33.02 17.26 0.43
C LYS A 607 33.47 15.83 0.10
N THR A 608 33.46 14.93 1.09
CA THR A 608 33.84 13.52 0.93
C THR A 608 32.88 12.78 0.01
N ALA A 609 31.58 13.05 0.12
CA ALA A 609 30.54 12.47 -0.72
C ALA A 609 30.74 12.83 -2.20
N LEU A 610 30.98 14.11 -2.52
CA LEU A 610 31.29 14.54 -3.89
C LEU A 610 32.55 13.84 -4.42
N ALA A 611 33.63 13.82 -3.63
CA ALA A 611 34.87 13.16 -4.04
C ALA A 611 34.69 11.65 -4.26
N SER A 612 33.78 11.01 -3.51
CA SER A 612 33.41 9.60 -3.66
C SER A 612 32.66 9.37 -4.98
N ALA A 613 31.67 10.22 -5.30
CA ALA A 613 30.93 10.17 -6.56
C ALA A 613 31.86 10.36 -7.78
N GLN A 614 32.76 11.34 -7.73
CA GLN A 614 33.70 11.63 -8.82
C GLN A 614 34.67 10.48 -9.15
N LYS A 615 34.98 9.59 -8.20
CA LYS A 615 35.76 8.37 -8.48
C LYS A 615 35.06 7.42 -9.43
N ASN A 616 33.73 7.47 -9.49
CA ASN A 616 32.90 6.71 -10.41
C ASN A 616 32.72 7.41 -11.77
N LYS A 617 33.40 8.54 -12.00
CA LYS A 617 33.25 9.39 -13.18
C LYS A 617 31.85 10.02 -13.32
N THR A 618 31.12 10.14 -12.21
CA THR A 618 29.88 10.90 -12.10
C THR A 618 30.15 12.25 -11.43
N ASP A 619 29.20 13.18 -11.47
CA ASP A 619 29.24 14.42 -10.68
C ASP A 619 30.48 15.30 -10.92
N LEU A 620 30.99 15.30 -12.16
CA LEU A 620 32.16 16.07 -12.58
C LEU A 620 31.90 17.59 -12.58
N HIS A 621 30.65 18.01 -12.79
CA HIS A 621 30.19 19.40 -12.79
C HIS A 621 29.36 19.74 -11.55
N SER A 622 29.32 18.84 -10.57
CA SER A 622 28.61 19.05 -9.30
C SER A 622 29.39 19.99 -8.38
N LEU A 623 28.65 20.67 -7.50
CA LEU A 623 29.22 21.58 -6.51
C LEU A 623 29.06 21.01 -5.11
N GLN A 624 29.86 21.54 -4.18
CA GLN A 624 29.73 21.23 -2.76
C GLN A 624 29.73 22.49 -1.90
N GLY A 625 29.07 22.42 -0.74
CA GLY A 625 29.09 23.46 0.28
C GLY A 625 27.83 23.51 1.13
N ASP A 626 27.64 24.62 1.84
CA ASP A 626 26.38 24.91 2.53
C ASP A 626 25.30 25.26 1.49
N PRO A 627 24.15 24.56 1.46
CA PRO A 627 23.04 24.90 0.57
C PRO A 627 22.36 26.23 0.94
N GLU A 628 22.65 26.80 2.11
CA GLU A 628 22.05 28.04 2.62
C GLU A 628 20.52 27.98 2.67
N PHE A 629 19.99 26.91 3.28
CA PHE A 629 18.55 26.78 3.48
C PHE A 629 17.98 27.98 4.26
N VAL A 630 16.74 28.35 3.96
CA VAL A 630 16.06 29.50 4.61
C VAL A 630 15.81 29.20 6.09
N GLN A 631 15.21 28.04 6.40
CA GLN A 631 14.94 27.61 7.78
C GLN A 631 14.63 26.10 7.83
N ASP A 632 15.65 25.27 7.64
CA ASP A 632 15.55 23.80 7.58
C ASP A 632 15.04 23.18 8.90
N ALA A 633 15.43 23.72 10.06
CA ALA A 633 14.97 23.27 11.37
C ALA A 633 13.45 23.29 11.54
N THR A 634 12.74 24.12 10.77
CA THR A 634 11.27 24.20 10.77
C THR A 634 10.65 23.69 9.46
N GLY A 635 11.45 23.08 8.58
CA GLY A 635 10.98 22.44 7.33
C GLY A 635 11.05 23.30 6.07
N ASN A 636 11.60 24.50 6.12
CA ASN A 636 11.78 25.34 4.94
C ASN A 636 13.17 25.14 4.31
N PHE A 637 13.27 24.08 3.51
CA PHE A 637 14.46 23.72 2.73
C PHE A 637 14.58 24.45 1.37
N ASN A 638 13.84 25.54 1.15
CA ASN A 638 14.21 26.43 0.04
C ASN A 638 15.58 27.07 0.34
N VAL A 639 16.38 27.28 -0.70
CA VAL A 639 17.70 27.90 -0.58
C VAL A 639 17.61 29.41 -0.76
N LYS A 640 18.51 30.16 -0.11
CA LYS A 640 18.63 31.62 -0.27
C LYS A 640 19.12 31.98 -1.68
N PRO A 641 18.87 33.20 -2.18
CA PRO A 641 19.36 33.65 -3.49
C PRO A 641 20.88 33.62 -3.66
N SER A 642 21.64 33.65 -2.57
CA SER A 642 23.11 33.53 -2.55
C SER A 642 23.61 32.10 -2.74
N SER A 643 22.73 31.10 -2.63
CA SER A 643 23.11 29.70 -2.59
C SER A 643 23.76 29.25 -3.88
N LYS A 644 24.89 28.55 -3.75
CA LYS A 644 25.58 27.92 -4.88
C LYS A 644 24.79 26.76 -5.48
N ALA A 645 23.79 26.20 -4.79
CA ALA A 645 22.90 25.19 -5.36
C ALA A 645 22.17 25.72 -6.61
N LEU A 646 21.86 27.02 -6.66
CA LEU A 646 21.23 27.64 -7.82
C LEU A 646 22.11 27.60 -9.08
N ILE A 647 23.44 27.57 -8.92
CA ILE A 647 24.40 27.53 -10.04
C ILE A 647 24.33 26.19 -10.78
N ILE A 648 24.15 25.09 -10.04
CA ILE A 648 24.01 23.77 -10.67
C ILE A 648 22.65 23.57 -11.32
N GLY A 649 21.73 24.55 -11.27
CA GLY A 649 20.41 24.47 -11.90
C GLY A 649 19.25 24.11 -10.96
N PHE A 650 19.52 23.94 -9.66
CA PHE A 650 18.48 23.75 -8.66
C PHE A 650 17.55 24.98 -8.59
N LYS A 651 16.26 24.74 -8.36
CA LYS A 651 15.22 25.75 -8.24
C LYS A 651 14.36 25.46 -7.01
N ASN A 652 14.14 26.49 -6.22
CA ASN A 652 13.15 26.44 -5.14
C ASN A 652 11.77 26.05 -5.67
N PHE A 653 10.99 25.37 -4.82
CA PHE A 653 9.65 24.89 -5.15
C PHE A 653 8.68 25.10 -3.97
N PRO A 654 7.35 24.92 -4.16
CA PRO A 654 6.33 25.24 -3.15
C PRO A 654 6.31 24.31 -1.92
N ILE A 655 7.35 24.40 -1.07
CA ILE A 655 7.59 23.51 0.08
C ILE A 655 6.55 23.62 1.22
N ASN A 656 5.66 24.62 1.15
CA ASN A 656 4.62 24.85 2.15
C ASN A 656 3.22 24.43 1.67
N GLU A 657 3.11 23.77 0.52
CA GLU A 657 1.84 23.40 -0.10
C GLU A 657 1.50 21.90 -0.04
N PHE A 658 2.25 21.13 0.75
CA PHE A 658 2.03 19.69 0.87
C PHE A 658 0.78 19.35 1.70
N GLY A 659 0.14 18.25 1.33
CA GLY A 659 -0.95 17.64 2.07
C GLY A 659 -2.32 18.25 1.77
N VAL A 660 -3.26 17.91 2.64
CA VAL A 660 -4.66 18.35 2.55
C VAL A 660 -4.79 19.87 2.54
N VAL A 661 -5.79 20.35 1.80
CA VAL A 661 -6.17 21.76 1.66
C VAL A 661 -7.57 22.05 2.19
N SER A 662 -8.42 21.04 2.43
CA SER A 662 -9.68 21.23 3.13
C SER A 662 -9.43 21.86 4.51
N PRO A 663 -10.11 22.96 4.89
CA PRO A 663 -9.93 23.59 6.20
C PRO A 663 -10.17 22.64 7.37
N PHE A 664 -11.16 21.75 7.24
CA PHE A 664 -11.46 20.75 8.26
C PHE A 664 -10.32 19.73 8.38
N LEU A 665 -9.88 19.15 7.26
CA LEU A 665 -8.82 18.15 7.27
C LEU A 665 -7.49 18.72 7.73
N ARG A 666 -7.12 19.93 7.27
CA ARG A 666 -5.90 20.63 7.72
C ARG A 666 -5.85 20.85 9.22
N LYS A 667 -7.00 21.04 9.87
CA LYS A 667 -7.09 21.26 11.32
C LYS A 667 -6.77 19.98 12.11
N ILE A 668 -7.13 18.82 11.58
CA ILE A 668 -7.00 17.53 12.28
C ILE A 668 -5.79 16.70 11.81
N ALA A 669 -5.21 17.03 10.64
CA ALA A 669 -4.04 16.35 10.12
C ALA A 669 -2.81 16.59 11.01
N LEU A 670 -2.09 15.50 11.30
CA LEU A 670 -0.76 15.59 11.90
C LEU A 670 0.27 16.11 10.90
N LYS A 671 1.46 16.45 11.40
CA LYS A 671 2.62 16.87 10.60
C LYS A 671 3.80 15.95 10.90
N PRO A 672 4.70 15.70 9.93
CA PRO A 672 5.90 14.93 10.17
C PRO A 672 6.82 15.65 11.17
N ALA A 673 7.59 14.86 11.92
CA ALA A 673 8.69 15.38 12.72
C ALA A 673 9.82 15.87 11.79
N ILE A 674 10.22 17.13 11.91
CA ILE A 674 11.30 17.71 11.11
C ILE A 674 12.45 18.07 12.05
N THR A 675 13.67 17.70 11.67
CA THR A 675 14.86 17.88 12.51
C THR A 675 15.98 18.68 11.83
N GLY A 676 15.73 19.27 10.65
CA GLY A 676 16.73 19.99 9.86
C GLY A 676 17.88 19.09 9.36
N ILE A 677 18.94 19.71 8.83
CA ILE A 677 20.18 19.02 8.49
C ILE A 677 20.95 18.70 9.77
N ARG A 678 21.36 17.44 9.91
CA ARG A 678 22.14 16.96 11.05
C ARG A 678 23.62 16.89 10.66
N THR A 679 24.51 17.02 11.65
CA THR A 679 25.91 16.62 11.48
C THR A 679 25.96 15.11 11.36
N LEU A 680 26.27 14.61 10.17
CA LEU A 680 26.34 13.17 9.89
C LEU A 680 27.79 12.74 9.81
N GLU A 681 28.15 11.73 10.61
CA GLU A 681 29.44 11.05 10.51
C GLU A 681 29.52 10.31 9.16
N PRO A 682 30.72 10.19 8.57
CA PRO A 682 30.93 9.40 7.36
C PRO A 682 30.41 7.96 7.58
N GLY A 683 29.61 7.45 6.64
CA GLY A 683 29.08 6.09 6.72
C GLY A 683 30.19 5.05 6.87
N ARG A 684 30.08 4.17 7.86
CA ARG A 684 31.07 3.12 8.12
C ARG A 684 30.99 2.08 7.00
N LYS A 685 32.01 1.99 6.14
CA LYS A 685 32.11 0.90 5.16
C LYS A 685 32.42 -0.40 5.89
N GLY A 686 31.66 -1.44 5.57
CA GLY A 686 31.90 -2.79 6.07
C GLY A 686 33.30 -3.30 5.81
N THR A 687 33.81 -4.12 6.73
CA THR A 687 35.14 -4.73 6.59
C THR A 687 35.09 -5.82 5.54
N THR A 688 35.91 -5.72 4.50
CA THR A 688 36.04 -6.74 3.46
C THR A 688 37.20 -7.69 3.73
N THR A 689 37.07 -8.94 3.31
CA THR A 689 38.10 -9.99 3.43
C THR A 689 38.33 -10.65 2.07
N GLU A 690 39.57 -11.04 1.77
CA GLU A 690 39.90 -11.85 0.59
C GLU A 690 39.70 -13.34 0.91
N TRP A 691 39.01 -14.08 0.06
CA TRP A 691 38.73 -15.50 0.24
C TRP A 691 38.61 -16.20 -1.11
N LEU A 692 39.47 -17.20 -1.37
CA LEU A 692 39.50 -18.00 -2.61
C LEU A 692 39.62 -17.18 -3.91
N GLY A 693 40.19 -15.98 -3.83
CA GLY A 693 40.28 -15.03 -4.94
C GLY A 693 38.99 -14.23 -5.19
N ALA A 694 38.08 -14.19 -4.22
CA ALA A 694 36.95 -13.27 -4.14
C ALA A 694 37.11 -12.30 -2.96
N VAL A 695 36.43 -11.14 -3.06
CA VAL A 695 36.28 -10.18 -1.95
C VAL A 695 34.91 -10.41 -1.32
N ILE A 696 34.87 -10.64 -0.02
CA ILE A 696 33.66 -10.94 0.75
C ILE A 696 33.44 -9.96 1.91
N LYS A 697 32.18 -9.78 2.33
CA LYS A 697 31.80 -9.03 3.54
C LYS A 697 30.51 -9.57 4.16
N ASN A 698 30.20 -9.12 5.38
CA ASN A 698 28.88 -9.30 5.98
C ASN A 698 27.84 -8.45 5.25
N VAL A 699 26.59 -8.88 5.24
CA VAL A 699 25.45 -8.01 4.86
C VAL A 699 25.16 -7.06 6.03
N GLU A 700 25.07 -5.76 5.76
CA GLU A 700 24.97 -4.75 6.84
C GLU A 700 23.81 -3.76 6.61
N THR A 701 23.51 -3.46 5.35
CA THR A 701 22.55 -2.41 4.98
C THR A 701 21.23 -2.99 4.47
N LEU A 702 20.14 -2.21 4.60
CA LEU A 702 18.85 -2.57 4.00
C LEU A 702 18.94 -2.65 2.46
N GLY A 703 19.76 -1.79 1.84
CA GLY A 703 20.00 -1.87 0.40
C GLY A 703 20.65 -3.19 -0.04
N GLU A 704 21.62 -3.70 0.72
CA GLU A 704 22.24 -5.00 0.43
C GLU A 704 21.25 -6.15 0.62
N GLN A 705 20.47 -6.11 1.69
CA GLN A 705 19.39 -7.07 1.93
C GLN A 705 18.40 -7.11 0.76
N SER A 706 17.89 -5.94 0.36
CA SER A 706 16.95 -5.74 -0.75
C SER A 706 17.53 -6.20 -2.09
N ALA A 707 18.76 -5.78 -2.43
CA ALA A 707 19.41 -6.13 -3.70
C ALA A 707 19.68 -7.64 -3.85
N SER A 708 19.85 -8.36 -2.74
CA SER A 708 20.08 -9.80 -2.71
C SER A 708 18.79 -10.62 -2.45
N GLY A 709 17.66 -9.96 -2.15
CA GLY A 709 16.38 -10.62 -1.88
C GLY A 709 16.38 -11.43 -0.58
N LEU A 710 17.07 -10.95 0.45
CA LEU A 710 17.26 -11.67 1.71
C LEU A 710 16.14 -11.39 2.72
N PRO A 711 15.75 -12.39 3.53
CA PRO A 711 14.76 -12.21 4.59
C PRO A 711 15.29 -11.46 5.82
N ASP A 712 16.60 -11.38 5.96
CA ASP A 712 17.32 -10.81 7.09
C ASP A 712 18.68 -10.29 6.59
N LYS A 713 19.49 -9.73 7.49
CA LYS A 713 20.86 -9.31 7.18
C LYS A 713 21.91 -10.40 7.44
N GLU A 714 21.51 -11.66 7.46
CA GLU A 714 22.42 -12.78 7.67
C GLU A 714 23.02 -13.27 6.35
N GLY A 715 24.30 -13.63 6.40
CA GLY A 715 25.05 -14.24 5.30
C GLY A 715 26.31 -13.49 4.91
N VAL A 716 27.01 -14.04 3.90
CA VAL A 716 28.27 -13.51 3.40
C VAL A 716 28.11 -13.07 1.94
N LEU A 717 28.17 -11.76 1.70
CA LEU A 717 28.06 -11.15 0.38
C LEU A 717 29.40 -11.25 -0.37
N ILE A 718 29.34 -11.78 -1.59
CA ILE A 718 30.44 -11.74 -2.56
C ILE A 718 30.43 -10.38 -3.26
N VAL A 719 31.42 -9.54 -2.95
CA VAL A 719 31.54 -8.19 -3.51
C VAL A 719 32.16 -8.23 -4.91
N LYS A 720 33.15 -9.11 -5.09
CA LYS A 720 33.92 -9.24 -6.33
C LYS A 720 34.48 -10.66 -6.43
N VAL A 721 34.58 -11.18 -7.65
CA VAL A 721 35.28 -12.43 -7.96
C VAL A 721 36.40 -12.14 -8.95
N ASN A 722 37.63 -12.59 -8.68
CA ASN A 722 38.75 -12.39 -9.60
C ASN A 722 38.75 -13.50 -10.68
N PRO A 723 39.03 -13.18 -11.95
CA PRO A 723 39.13 -14.18 -13.01
C PRO A 723 40.16 -15.27 -12.74
N GLY A 724 39.85 -16.52 -13.10
CA GLY A 724 40.68 -17.71 -12.90
C GLY A 724 40.75 -18.25 -11.47
N SER A 725 40.11 -17.56 -10.51
CA SER A 725 40.12 -17.89 -9.08
C SER A 725 39.37 -19.18 -8.75
N LEU A 726 39.57 -19.71 -7.54
CA LEU A 726 38.80 -20.86 -7.05
C LEU A 726 37.33 -20.48 -6.85
N ALA A 727 37.04 -19.25 -6.45
CA ALA A 727 35.67 -18.74 -6.36
C ALA A 727 34.96 -18.75 -7.74
N GLU A 728 35.61 -18.24 -8.80
CA GLU A 728 35.05 -18.29 -10.15
C GLU A 728 34.86 -19.74 -10.64
N LYS A 729 35.85 -20.62 -10.42
CA LYS A 729 35.76 -22.06 -10.75
C LYS A 729 34.71 -22.82 -9.94
N SER A 730 34.24 -22.22 -8.84
CA SER A 730 33.12 -22.73 -8.04
C SER A 730 31.77 -22.24 -8.56
N GLY A 731 31.76 -21.33 -9.54
CA GLY A 731 30.55 -20.72 -10.08
C GLY A 731 29.98 -19.63 -9.17
N LEU A 732 30.80 -19.03 -8.30
CA LEU A 732 30.43 -17.85 -7.52
C LEU A 732 30.57 -16.58 -8.35
N GLU A 733 29.65 -15.64 -8.16
CA GLU A 733 29.60 -14.37 -8.85
C GLU A 733 29.42 -13.20 -7.86
N ALA A 734 29.74 -11.98 -8.32
CA ALA A 734 29.52 -10.78 -7.52
C ALA A 734 28.00 -10.54 -7.32
N GLY A 735 27.61 -10.33 -6.06
CA GLY A 735 26.20 -10.22 -5.63
C GLY A 735 25.64 -11.49 -5.00
N ASP A 736 26.35 -12.62 -5.11
CA ASP A 736 25.97 -13.85 -4.41
C ASP A 736 26.04 -13.67 -2.89
N VAL A 737 25.11 -14.29 -2.16
CA VAL A 737 25.16 -14.34 -0.70
C VAL A 737 25.20 -15.78 -0.24
N ILE A 738 26.28 -16.17 0.43
CA ILE A 738 26.41 -17.50 1.04
C ILE A 738 25.58 -17.52 2.32
N ARG A 739 24.62 -18.46 2.40
CA ARG A 739 23.68 -18.62 3.51
C ARG A 739 23.94 -19.89 4.32
N MET A 740 24.45 -20.93 3.69
CA MET A 740 24.80 -22.18 4.38
C MET A 740 26.08 -22.80 3.83
N ILE A 741 26.82 -23.49 4.70
CA ILE A 741 27.96 -24.35 4.36
C ILE A 741 27.73 -25.72 5.01
N ASN A 742 27.74 -26.79 4.20
CA ASN A 742 27.51 -28.18 4.60
C ASN A 742 26.26 -28.36 5.50
N GLY A 743 25.16 -27.70 5.14
CA GLY A 743 23.89 -27.78 5.85
C GLY A 743 23.83 -26.97 7.15
N LYS A 744 24.86 -26.19 7.49
CA LYS A 744 24.86 -25.25 8.62
C LYS A 744 24.67 -23.82 8.12
N GLN A 745 23.74 -23.10 8.73
CA GLN A 745 23.53 -21.68 8.48
C GLN A 745 24.76 -20.87 8.90
N VAL A 746 25.10 -19.86 8.13
CA VAL A 746 26.21 -18.94 8.41
C VAL A 746 25.66 -17.51 8.42
N ALA A 747 25.75 -16.83 9.57
CA ALA A 747 25.20 -15.49 9.70
C ALA A 747 26.19 -14.40 9.23
N ASN A 748 27.48 -14.71 9.20
CA ASN A 748 28.55 -13.74 8.93
C ASN A 748 29.84 -14.42 8.42
N VAL A 749 30.81 -13.61 8.00
CA VAL A 749 32.12 -14.03 7.48
C VAL A 749 32.87 -14.90 8.48
N ALA A 750 32.84 -14.55 9.77
CA ALA A 750 33.58 -15.29 10.79
C ALA A 750 33.04 -16.73 10.94
N GLU A 751 31.72 -16.88 11.02
CA GLU A 751 31.07 -18.20 11.08
C GLU A 751 31.31 -19.03 9.81
N MET A 752 31.26 -18.40 8.63
CA MET A 752 31.58 -19.06 7.37
C MET A 752 33.01 -19.59 7.37
N LEU A 753 33.99 -18.75 7.70
CA LEU A 753 35.40 -19.14 7.73
C LEU A 753 35.66 -20.23 8.77
N ASN A 754 35.07 -20.15 9.96
CA ASN A 754 35.16 -21.19 10.99
C ASN A 754 34.57 -22.52 10.50
N SER A 755 33.42 -22.48 9.83
CA SER A 755 32.79 -23.68 9.26
C SER A 755 33.68 -24.34 8.21
N LEU A 756 34.34 -23.54 7.37
CA LEU A 756 35.24 -24.02 6.32
C LEU A 756 36.58 -24.58 6.87
N GLN A 757 37.12 -24.02 7.95
CA GLN A 757 38.37 -24.49 8.56
C GLN A 757 38.30 -25.98 8.93
N THR A 758 37.14 -26.45 9.39
CA THR A 758 36.94 -27.86 9.80
C THR A 758 36.94 -28.85 8.63
N ILE A 759 36.84 -28.38 7.39
CA ILE A 759 36.61 -29.21 6.18
C ILE A 759 37.55 -28.90 5.02
N MET A 760 38.51 -27.98 5.17
CA MET A 760 39.51 -27.64 4.15
C MET A 760 40.25 -28.86 3.57
N TRP A 761 40.39 -29.93 4.36
CA TRP A 761 41.00 -31.19 3.92
C TRP A 761 40.18 -31.94 2.84
N GLN A 762 38.88 -31.71 2.74
CA GLN A 762 37.96 -32.39 1.81
C GLN A 762 38.01 -31.84 0.37
N GLY A 763 38.79 -30.78 0.12
CA GLY A 763 38.96 -30.16 -1.20
C GLY A 763 37.75 -29.37 -1.73
N GLY A 764 36.58 -29.46 -1.07
CA GLY A 764 35.41 -28.66 -1.39
C GLY A 764 34.30 -28.76 -0.34
N ALA A 765 33.39 -27.80 -0.34
CA ALA A 765 32.24 -27.72 0.57
C ALA A 765 30.93 -27.56 -0.23
N GLN A 766 29.84 -28.13 0.25
CA GLN A 766 28.52 -27.78 -0.27
C GLN A 766 28.10 -26.43 0.31
N ALA A 767 27.63 -25.53 -0.54
CA ALA A 767 27.12 -24.23 -0.14
C ALA A 767 25.72 -24.02 -0.70
N ASN A 768 24.86 -23.42 0.11
CA ASN A 768 23.63 -22.80 -0.38
C ASN A 768 23.86 -21.30 -0.47
N ILE A 769 23.53 -20.74 -1.63
CA ILE A 769 23.68 -19.32 -1.92
C ILE A 769 22.36 -18.73 -2.41
N LEU A 770 22.22 -17.43 -2.25
CA LEU A 770 21.23 -16.61 -2.94
C LEU A 770 21.92 -15.93 -4.11
N HIS A 771 21.55 -16.32 -5.33
CA HIS A 771 22.06 -15.81 -6.59
C HIS A 771 20.91 -15.20 -7.38
N ASN A 772 20.98 -13.90 -7.71
CA ASN A 772 19.88 -13.16 -8.36
C ASN A 772 18.51 -13.39 -7.68
N GLN A 773 18.51 -13.28 -6.34
CA GLN A 773 17.36 -13.52 -5.46
C GLN A 773 16.76 -14.94 -5.52
N GLN A 774 17.48 -15.92 -6.08
CA GLN A 774 17.06 -17.31 -6.12
C GLN A 774 18.03 -18.19 -5.34
N SER A 775 17.48 -19.15 -4.59
CA SER A 775 18.29 -20.14 -3.86
C SER A 775 18.95 -21.10 -4.84
N LYS A 776 20.25 -21.33 -4.68
CA LYS A 776 21.05 -22.24 -5.50
C LYS A 776 22.04 -23.00 -4.62
N ASP A 777 22.09 -24.31 -4.79
CA ASP A 777 23.13 -25.14 -4.19
C ASP A 777 24.31 -25.30 -5.16
N LEU A 778 25.53 -25.18 -4.66
CA LEU A 778 26.74 -25.42 -5.42
C LEU A 778 27.86 -25.99 -4.55
N ARG A 779 28.83 -26.64 -5.19
CA ARG A 779 30.03 -27.12 -4.53
C ARG A 779 31.16 -26.09 -4.66
N VAL A 780 31.52 -25.45 -3.56
CA VAL A 780 32.67 -24.54 -3.47
C VAL A 780 33.96 -25.33 -3.44
N ARG A 781 34.90 -25.02 -4.36
CA ARG A 781 36.24 -25.61 -4.40
C ARG A 781 37.15 -24.90 -3.39
N LEU A 782 37.84 -25.67 -2.56
CA LEU A 782 38.73 -25.14 -1.52
C LEU A 782 40.22 -25.34 -1.83
N LYS A 783 40.55 -26.12 -2.86
CA LYS A 783 41.91 -26.42 -3.32
C LYS A 783 41.99 -26.52 -4.83
#